data_AF-A0A3B7MFR4-F1
#
_entry.id   AF-A0A3B7MFR4-F1
#
_cell.length_a   1.000
_cell.length_b   1.000
_cell.length_c   1.000
_cell.angle_alpha   90.00
_cell.angle_beta   90.00
_cell.angle_gamma   90.00
#
_symmetry.space_group_name_H-M   'P 1'
#
loop_
_entity.id
_entity.type
_entity.pdbx_description
1 polymer ?
#
loop_
_entity_poly.entity_id
_entity_poly.type
_entity_poly.pdbx_seq_one_letter_code
_entity_poly.pdbx_strand_id
1 'polypeptide(L)'
;MNQCKCYLFLLVLALGSLVVQAQTNVAPQATASTSYVSSWETIAALNDNFTPANSNDKSHGAYGNWNNPNSLQWVQYDWSQTYAVTSIQVYWFNDGGGVLTPTTAYAEYWNGSAWINLGNVPLATNAFNTLSFSSVNLSRIRVTMRNTTQSTGMLEWRVMGTAVGGGGTGNPYTWPSYSPTISYNFRDEFPSLPTPGNVLNDCPQVVGTQSSNWWTFRWGPNKNALVTTAAITPMLARMNTDFAYFRDQMGWPPDLRAKNGYRSAVYLYGSGLCTDNAPNTALGGWQSAISYNGTSWPMVLASYYPIYSFDPACPYSDRVGQQGAMVHEGIHSLLADLPGVKQSAWFHEGGNVWLQQTADARRTNNFASMGDLNGTDFIAPFMPIECYSGWLQDGSFGGPSAEGVNRYNSSGQQLCTWRTYLGGHQYSSSFPTFLGNTLGDGAVPWIWRNSPTRVLAGIASGIGTAQTRRLISEYRAKQALVDFGPWKNAVLALLNAHFGQTIQAEWQPSWLTPAAWTATPYVVTTNNAGLLTPEARTLPGWSGANQIPLNVTGNMVTVNFEPIGANMTCQLVYRSTTGVPVYSEIVSSGSCSLRLDVPPASGVVIAVITNTDHIYNGESSRTTKYDYRLRLVTGATGAASVNTKWYNSATLAAARVAGGDAPGEVGIDMSKYCTHAYHHTKEVAEVKRIINPDKFQLYPNPATANNKVFLEFVNTGKEKTVITIVSLTGVKVFEGTTTGNNYIIDPKGLQSGTYIVSVKNASGSSTQKLLVK
;
A
#
# COMPACT_ATOMS: atom_id res chain seq x y z
N MET A 1 41.69 -28.95 -73.28
CA MET A 1 42.30 -28.93 -71.94
C MET A 1 42.01 -27.57 -71.33
N ASN A 2 40.94 -27.45 -70.54
CA ASN A 2 40.88 -27.72 -69.09
C ASN A 2 41.12 -26.38 -68.34
N GLN A 3 40.25 -25.83 -67.47
CA GLN A 3 39.29 -26.47 -66.58
C GLN A 3 38.10 -25.60 -66.15
N CYS A 4 37.05 -26.33 -65.77
CA CYS A 4 35.83 -25.96 -65.06
C CYS A 4 36.02 -25.03 -63.86
N LYS A 5 35.07 -24.09 -63.72
CA LYS A 5 34.78 -23.37 -62.48
C LYS A 5 34.03 -24.30 -61.53
N CYS A 6 34.64 -24.67 -60.41
CA CYS A 6 33.98 -25.30 -59.27
C CYS A 6 33.39 -24.21 -58.36
N TYR A 7 32.06 -24.17 -58.22
CA TYR A 7 31.38 -23.36 -57.21
C TYR A 7 31.34 -24.13 -55.90
N LEU A 8 32.05 -23.60 -54.89
CA LEU A 8 32.03 -24.13 -53.53
C LEU A 8 30.77 -23.58 -52.83
N PHE A 9 29.72 -24.41 -52.73
CA PHE A 9 28.57 -24.13 -51.86
C PHE A 9 29.01 -24.34 -50.40
N LEU A 10 29.22 -23.25 -49.65
CA LEU A 10 29.32 -23.29 -48.20
C LEU A 10 27.92 -23.54 -47.62
N LEU A 11 27.68 -24.76 -47.15
CA LEU A 11 26.53 -25.09 -46.32
C LEU A 11 26.80 -24.54 -44.91
N VAL A 12 26.29 -23.36 -44.58
CA VAL A 12 26.31 -22.84 -43.20
C VAL A 12 25.29 -23.64 -42.39
N LEU A 13 25.77 -24.60 -41.60
CA LEU A 13 24.99 -25.19 -40.51
C LEU A 13 24.69 -24.09 -39.50
N ALA A 14 23.47 -23.57 -39.52
CA ALA A 14 22.91 -22.80 -38.42
C ALA A 14 22.72 -23.73 -37.22
N LEU A 15 23.76 -23.90 -36.42
CA LEU A 15 23.65 -24.39 -35.05
C LEU A 15 22.96 -23.31 -34.23
N GLY A 16 21.62 -23.28 -34.28
CA GLY A 16 20.82 -22.52 -33.34
C GLY A 16 21.15 -23.02 -31.94
N SER A 17 21.84 -22.20 -31.15
CA SER A 17 21.98 -22.42 -29.73
C SER A 17 20.58 -22.31 -29.12
N LEU A 18 19.92 -23.45 -28.92
CA LEU A 18 18.76 -23.54 -28.05
C LEU A 18 19.23 -23.16 -26.65
N VAL A 19 18.96 -21.91 -26.25
CA VAL A 19 19.08 -21.50 -24.86
C VAL A 19 18.03 -22.31 -24.10
N VAL A 20 18.45 -23.39 -23.46
CA VAL A 20 17.62 -24.13 -22.51
C VAL A 20 17.46 -23.20 -21.31
N GLN A 21 16.34 -22.49 -21.29
CA GLN A 21 15.93 -21.68 -20.14
C GLN A 21 15.74 -22.64 -18.95
N ALA A 22 16.49 -22.43 -17.88
CA ALA A 22 16.40 -23.27 -16.69
C ALA A 22 14.99 -23.17 -16.09
N GLN A 23 14.30 -24.31 -16.03
CA GLN A 23 12.97 -24.43 -15.43
C GLN A 23 13.09 -24.24 -13.90
N THR A 24 12.22 -23.43 -13.30
CA THR A 24 12.16 -23.23 -11.85
C THR A 24 10.83 -23.73 -11.29
N ASN A 25 10.76 -24.00 -9.98
CA ASN A 25 9.48 -24.28 -9.33
C ASN A 25 8.67 -22.98 -9.24
N VAL A 26 7.56 -22.92 -9.97
CA VAL A 26 6.67 -21.76 -10.04
C VAL A 26 5.43 -21.90 -9.14
N ALA A 27 5.30 -23.01 -8.40
CA ALA A 27 4.19 -23.21 -7.46
C ALA A 27 4.09 -22.13 -6.35
N PRO A 28 5.19 -21.61 -5.76
CA PRO A 28 5.11 -20.60 -4.69
C PRO A 28 4.46 -19.27 -5.11
N GLN A 29 4.38 -19.00 -6.42
CA GLN A 29 3.74 -17.80 -6.97
C GLN A 29 2.24 -17.99 -7.25
N ALA A 30 1.70 -19.20 -7.08
CA ALA A 30 0.30 -19.51 -7.33
C ALA A 30 -0.59 -19.23 -6.12
N THR A 31 -1.86 -18.92 -6.37
CA THR A 31 -2.93 -19.06 -5.38
C THR A 31 -3.45 -20.49 -5.44
N ALA A 32 -3.46 -21.19 -4.28
CA ALA A 32 -3.95 -22.56 -4.18
C ALA A 32 -5.45 -22.60 -3.86
N SER A 33 -6.19 -23.52 -4.49
CA SER A 33 -7.58 -23.84 -4.16
C SER A 33 -7.84 -25.34 -4.25
N THR A 34 -8.90 -25.84 -3.62
CA THR A 34 -9.21 -27.28 -3.58
C THR A 34 -10.71 -27.54 -3.55
N SER A 35 -11.14 -28.73 -3.97
CA SER A 35 -12.51 -29.22 -3.76
C SER A 35 -12.84 -29.34 -2.27
N TYR A 36 -11.89 -29.80 -1.47
CA TYR A 36 -12.05 -30.05 -0.05
C TYR A 36 -10.69 -30.26 0.63
N VAL A 37 -10.53 -29.73 1.84
CA VAL A 37 -9.42 -30.00 2.75
C VAL A 37 -9.96 -30.20 4.17
N SER A 38 -9.43 -31.19 4.90
CA SER A 38 -9.79 -31.45 6.30
C SER A 38 -9.40 -30.26 7.19
N SER A 39 -10.16 -30.00 8.25
CA SER A 39 -9.99 -28.78 9.07
C SER A 39 -8.66 -28.68 9.84
N TRP A 40 -7.94 -29.79 10.01
CA TRP A 40 -6.60 -29.86 10.63
C TRP A 40 -5.47 -30.01 9.59
N GLU A 41 -5.81 -30.03 8.31
CA GLU A 41 -4.88 -30.00 7.20
C GLU A 41 -4.90 -28.61 6.56
N THR A 42 -3.89 -28.30 5.74
CA THR A 42 -3.73 -26.99 5.12
C THR A 42 -3.33 -27.12 3.66
N ILE A 43 -4.00 -26.36 2.79
CA ILE A 43 -3.61 -26.29 1.38
C ILE A 43 -2.31 -25.49 1.19
N ALA A 44 -1.92 -24.67 2.17
CA ALA A 44 -0.68 -23.89 2.11
C ALA A 44 0.59 -24.77 2.11
N ALA A 45 0.50 -26.03 2.55
CA ALA A 45 1.60 -26.98 2.49
C ALA A 45 1.97 -27.37 1.05
N LEU A 46 1.08 -27.16 0.08
CA LEU A 46 1.33 -27.61 -1.29
C LEU A 46 2.41 -26.80 -2.01
N ASN A 47 2.58 -25.52 -1.68
CA ASN A 47 3.47 -24.60 -2.39
C ASN A 47 4.41 -23.81 -1.46
N ASP A 48 4.75 -24.34 -0.30
CA ASP A 48 5.74 -23.74 0.60
C ASP A 48 7.19 -24.11 0.23
N ASN A 49 7.37 -24.94 -0.82
CA ASN A 49 8.65 -25.36 -1.38
C ASN A 49 9.46 -26.26 -0.43
N PHE A 50 8.78 -26.93 0.51
CA PHE A 50 9.36 -27.91 1.41
C PHE A 50 9.78 -29.20 0.67
N THR A 51 10.66 -29.97 1.30
CA THR A 51 11.08 -31.31 0.83
C THR A 51 10.78 -32.31 1.92
N PRO A 52 9.65 -33.04 1.84
CA PRO A 52 9.29 -34.01 2.87
C PRO A 52 10.29 -35.16 2.99
N ALA A 53 10.56 -35.61 4.22
CA ALA A 53 11.47 -36.73 4.47
C ALA A 53 10.85 -38.10 4.12
N ASN A 54 9.54 -38.23 4.24
CA ASN A 54 8.75 -39.44 3.94
C ASN A 54 7.28 -39.06 3.74
N SER A 55 6.43 -39.99 3.29
CA SER A 55 5.02 -39.72 3.01
C SER A 55 4.15 -39.45 4.23
N ASN A 56 4.68 -39.55 5.45
CA ASN A 56 3.98 -39.18 6.69
C ASN A 56 4.62 -37.95 7.38
N ASP A 57 5.52 -37.24 6.69
CA ASP A 57 6.18 -36.06 7.23
C ASP A 57 5.26 -34.83 7.18
N LYS A 58 4.56 -34.59 8.29
CA LYS A 58 3.67 -33.45 8.48
C LYS A 58 4.32 -32.25 9.15
N SER A 59 5.65 -32.19 9.25
CA SER A 59 6.35 -31.11 9.98
C SER A 59 6.06 -29.71 9.41
N HIS A 60 5.67 -29.62 8.15
CA HIS A 60 5.26 -28.39 7.44
C HIS A 60 3.75 -28.34 7.10
N GLY A 61 2.96 -29.20 7.75
CA GLY A 61 1.56 -29.43 7.39
C GLY A 61 1.40 -30.41 6.23
N ALA A 62 0.16 -30.71 5.89
CA ALA A 62 -0.20 -31.53 4.73
C ALA A 62 -1.52 -31.04 4.16
N TYR A 63 -1.74 -31.26 2.87
CA TYR A 63 -3.09 -31.31 2.31
C TYR A 63 -3.64 -32.72 2.51
N GLY A 64 -4.85 -32.83 3.04
CA GLY A 64 -5.59 -34.08 3.13
C GLY A 64 -7.07 -33.81 3.00
N ASN A 65 -7.80 -34.73 2.35
CA ASN A 65 -9.24 -34.58 2.10
C ASN A 65 -10.11 -35.54 2.92
N TRP A 66 -9.65 -35.90 4.12
CA TRP A 66 -10.40 -36.75 5.04
C TRP A 66 -11.74 -36.11 5.49
N ASN A 67 -12.88 -36.81 5.51
CA ASN A 67 -13.09 -38.23 5.19
C ASN A 67 -13.90 -38.40 3.90
N ASN A 68 -13.26 -38.29 2.73
CA ASN A 68 -13.91 -38.43 1.41
C ASN A 68 -13.41 -39.66 0.64
N PRO A 69 -13.55 -40.89 1.19
CA PRO A 69 -13.06 -42.09 0.52
C PRO A 69 -13.80 -42.33 -0.78
N ASN A 70 -13.13 -42.96 -1.73
CA ASN A 70 -13.71 -43.38 -3.00
C ASN A 70 -14.33 -42.25 -3.86
N SER A 71 -13.87 -41.01 -3.65
CA SER A 71 -14.34 -39.83 -4.38
C SER A 71 -13.18 -39.15 -5.12
N LEU A 72 -13.48 -38.47 -6.23
CA LEU A 72 -12.51 -37.61 -6.90
C LEU A 72 -12.46 -36.27 -6.18
N GLN A 73 -11.25 -35.91 -5.74
CA GLN A 73 -10.94 -34.64 -5.11
C GLN A 73 -9.85 -33.95 -5.91
N TRP A 74 -9.77 -32.63 -5.85
CA TRP A 74 -8.81 -31.88 -6.63
C TRP A 74 -8.16 -30.75 -5.85
N VAL A 75 -6.92 -30.44 -6.22
CA VAL A 75 -6.17 -29.24 -5.82
C VAL A 75 -5.75 -28.49 -7.07
N GLN A 76 -5.74 -27.17 -7.00
CA GLN A 76 -5.53 -26.28 -8.15
C GLN A 76 -4.60 -25.14 -7.79
N TYR A 77 -3.79 -24.74 -8.77
CA TYR A 77 -3.03 -23.50 -8.76
C TYR A 77 -3.54 -22.54 -9.83
N ASP A 78 -3.65 -21.27 -9.43
CA ASP A 78 -3.93 -20.12 -10.28
C ASP A 78 -2.76 -19.13 -10.23
N TRP A 79 -2.21 -18.78 -11.38
CA TRP A 79 -1.21 -17.71 -11.51
C TRP A 79 -1.82 -16.46 -12.12
N SER A 80 -1.29 -15.30 -11.73
CA SER A 80 -1.61 -14.02 -12.37
C SER A 80 -0.99 -13.85 -13.76
N GLN A 81 -0.09 -14.75 -14.17
CA GLN A 81 0.59 -14.74 -15.46
C GLN A 81 0.71 -16.15 -16.05
N THR A 82 1.07 -16.24 -17.33
CA THR A 82 1.27 -17.51 -18.03
C THR A 82 2.69 -18.05 -17.81
N TYR A 83 2.79 -19.36 -17.61
CA TYR A 83 4.04 -20.10 -17.51
C TYR A 83 4.12 -21.16 -18.60
N ALA A 84 5.31 -21.37 -19.15
CA ALA A 84 5.66 -22.48 -20.02
C ALA A 84 6.10 -23.60 -19.09
N VAL A 85 5.17 -24.50 -18.79
CA VAL A 85 5.36 -25.59 -17.82
C VAL A 85 5.76 -26.86 -18.56
N THR A 86 6.81 -27.51 -18.09
CA THR A 86 7.33 -28.76 -18.68
C THR A 86 7.08 -30.00 -17.81
N SER A 87 6.91 -29.81 -16.50
CA SER A 87 6.61 -30.92 -15.60
C SER A 87 5.99 -30.46 -14.29
N ILE A 88 5.41 -31.41 -13.57
CA ILE A 88 5.00 -31.24 -12.17
C ILE A 88 5.65 -32.33 -11.30
N GLN A 89 5.78 -32.05 -10.00
CA GLN A 89 6.20 -33.04 -9.01
C GLN A 89 5.24 -33.05 -7.84
N VAL A 90 4.71 -34.21 -7.49
CA VAL A 90 3.79 -34.38 -6.36
C VAL A 90 4.39 -35.30 -5.31
N TYR A 91 4.40 -34.87 -4.05
CA TYR A 91 4.74 -35.73 -2.92
C TYR A 91 3.45 -36.15 -2.21
N TRP A 92 3.10 -37.44 -2.23
CA TRP A 92 1.84 -37.92 -1.63
C TRP A 92 1.94 -38.02 -0.12
N PHE A 93 0.88 -37.58 0.56
CA PHE A 93 0.67 -37.81 1.99
C PHE A 93 0.01 -39.17 2.21
N ASN A 94 0.54 -39.95 3.13
CA ASN A 94 0.05 -41.26 3.53
C ASN A 94 0.36 -41.47 5.02
N ASP A 95 -0.69 -41.51 5.84
CA ASP A 95 -0.59 -41.73 7.29
C ASP A 95 -0.73 -43.21 7.71
N GLY A 96 -0.85 -44.12 6.74
CA GLY A 96 -1.14 -45.54 6.97
C GLY A 96 -2.56 -45.81 7.49
N GLY A 97 -3.42 -44.79 7.54
CA GLY A 97 -4.75 -44.82 8.12
C GLY A 97 -5.79 -44.12 7.25
N GLY A 98 -6.29 -42.98 7.72
CA GLY A 98 -7.43 -42.28 7.09
C GLY A 98 -7.08 -41.58 5.77
N VAL A 99 -5.81 -41.28 5.55
CA VAL A 99 -5.31 -40.66 4.32
C VAL A 99 -4.25 -41.54 3.71
N LEU A 100 -4.54 -42.09 2.53
CA LEU A 100 -3.65 -42.96 1.79
C LEU A 100 -3.25 -42.34 0.46
N THR A 101 -2.16 -42.85 -0.10
CA THR A 101 -1.75 -42.56 -1.48
C THR A 101 -2.92 -42.79 -2.45
N PRO A 102 -3.17 -41.93 -3.45
CA PRO A 102 -4.23 -42.16 -4.42
C PRO A 102 -4.09 -43.51 -5.14
N THR A 103 -5.20 -44.12 -5.52
CA THR A 103 -5.26 -45.22 -6.49
C THR A 103 -5.40 -44.68 -7.92
N THR A 104 -5.77 -43.41 -8.06
CA THR A 104 -5.88 -42.70 -9.33
C THR A 104 -5.48 -41.25 -9.10
N ALA A 105 -4.58 -40.73 -9.93
CA ALA A 105 -4.25 -39.31 -9.96
C ALA A 105 -3.87 -38.87 -11.38
N TYR A 106 -4.34 -37.70 -11.80
CA TYR A 106 -4.01 -37.09 -13.09
C TYR A 106 -3.98 -35.56 -12.97
N ALA A 107 -3.22 -34.92 -13.86
CA ALA A 107 -3.12 -33.47 -13.94
C ALA A 107 -3.85 -32.94 -15.17
N GLU A 108 -4.41 -31.74 -15.06
CA GLU A 108 -5.10 -31.03 -16.14
C GLU A 108 -4.72 -29.55 -16.12
N TYR A 109 -4.70 -28.89 -17.27
CA TYR A 109 -4.58 -27.43 -17.36
C TYR A 109 -5.84 -26.80 -17.93
N TRP A 110 -6.10 -25.53 -17.58
CA TRP A 110 -7.21 -24.77 -18.16
C TRP A 110 -6.75 -24.09 -19.45
N ASN A 111 -7.43 -24.35 -20.57
CA ASN A 111 -7.11 -23.71 -21.86
C ASN A 111 -7.88 -22.39 -22.11
N GLY A 112 -8.63 -21.90 -21.12
CA GLY A 112 -9.54 -20.75 -21.27
C GLY A 112 -11.03 -21.13 -21.30
N SER A 113 -11.35 -22.36 -21.71
CA SER A 113 -12.72 -22.83 -21.90
C SER A 113 -13.00 -24.22 -21.29
N ALA A 114 -11.98 -25.07 -21.19
CA ALA A 114 -12.08 -26.43 -20.70
C ALA A 114 -10.79 -26.86 -19.99
N TRP A 115 -10.92 -27.92 -19.20
CA TRP A 115 -9.80 -28.63 -18.60
C TRP A 115 -9.27 -29.68 -19.57
N ILE A 116 -7.97 -29.62 -19.84
CA ILE A 116 -7.28 -30.47 -20.79
C ILE A 116 -6.29 -31.36 -20.03
N ASN A 117 -6.40 -32.67 -20.24
CA ASN A 117 -5.57 -33.66 -19.56
C ASN A 117 -4.08 -33.53 -19.94
N LEU A 118 -3.21 -33.46 -18.94
CA LEU A 118 -1.75 -33.49 -19.07
C LEU A 118 -1.18 -34.90 -18.88
N GLY A 119 -1.90 -35.80 -18.20
CA GLY A 119 -1.49 -37.18 -17.97
C GLY A 119 -1.65 -37.65 -16.52
N ASN A 120 -1.37 -38.94 -16.31
CA ASN A 120 -1.45 -39.57 -14.98
C ASN A 120 -0.23 -39.23 -14.14
N VAL A 121 -0.44 -38.92 -12.86
CA VAL A 121 0.64 -38.67 -11.90
C VAL A 121 1.06 -40.00 -11.26
N PRO A 122 2.37 -40.34 -11.20
CA PRO A 122 2.83 -41.54 -10.51
C PRO A 122 2.45 -41.56 -9.02
N LEU A 123 2.39 -42.75 -8.41
CA LEU A 123 1.79 -42.99 -7.09
C LEU A 123 2.77 -43.61 -6.08
N ALA A 124 4.06 -43.36 -6.22
CA ALA A 124 5.07 -43.85 -5.28
C ALA A 124 4.99 -43.09 -3.94
N THR A 125 5.06 -43.82 -2.82
CA THR A 125 5.27 -43.25 -1.49
C THR A 125 6.74 -42.89 -1.28
N ASN A 126 7.01 -41.96 -0.35
CA ASN A 126 8.36 -41.56 0.06
C ASN A 126 9.23 -40.98 -1.08
N ALA A 127 8.59 -40.34 -2.07
CA ALA A 127 9.29 -39.74 -3.19
C ALA A 127 8.44 -38.65 -3.87
N PHE A 128 9.11 -37.75 -4.58
CA PHE A 128 8.46 -36.88 -5.57
C PHE A 128 8.07 -37.69 -6.82
N ASN A 129 6.78 -37.67 -7.14
CA ASN A 129 6.21 -38.26 -8.33
C ASN A 129 6.22 -37.24 -9.45
N THR A 130 7.08 -37.44 -10.45
CA THR A 130 7.24 -36.50 -11.56
C THR A 130 6.39 -36.90 -12.75
N LEU A 131 5.54 -35.98 -13.23
CA LEU A 131 4.85 -36.08 -14.51
C LEU A 131 5.46 -35.04 -15.46
N SER A 132 6.09 -35.51 -16.53
CA SER A 132 6.69 -34.68 -17.58
C SER A 132 5.83 -34.69 -18.84
N PHE A 133 5.75 -33.55 -19.51
CA PHE A 133 4.97 -33.37 -20.74
C PHE A 133 5.68 -32.36 -21.66
N SER A 134 5.26 -32.32 -22.94
CA SER A 134 5.68 -31.24 -23.84
C SER A 134 5.28 -29.88 -23.26
N SER A 135 6.12 -28.86 -23.39
CA SER A 135 5.89 -27.54 -22.77
C SER A 135 4.49 -27.01 -23.07
N VAL A 136 3.72 -26.71 -22.02
CA VAL A 136 2.37 -26.14 -22.11
C VAL A 136 2.35 -24.76 -21.49
N ASN A 137 1.85 -23.78 -22.23
CA ASN A 137 1.57 -22.45 -21.72
C ASN A 137 0.26 -22.47 -20.92
N LEU A 138 0.34 -22.23 -19.62
CA LEU A 138 -0.82 -22.26 -18.74
C LEU A 138 -0.75 -21.18 -17.66
N SER A 139 -1.91 -20.75 -17.18
CA SER A 139 -2.06 -19.91 -15.97
C SER A 139 -2.91 -20.60 -14.89
N ARG A 140 -3.43 -21.80 -15.18
CA ARG A 140 -4.11 -22.65 -14.20
C ARG A 140 -3.81 -24.12 -14.46
N ILE A 141 -3.55 -24.86 -13.39
CA ILE A 141 -3.35 -26.30 -13.42
C ILE A 141 -4.02 -26.94 -12.21
N ARG A 142 -4.47 -28.17 -12.36
CA ARG A 142 -5.18 -28.93 -11.33
C ARG A 142 -4.67 -30.36 -11.29
N VAL A 143 -4.53 -30.91 -10.09
CA VAL A 143 -4.33 -32.35 -9.86
C VAL A 143 -5.60 -32.91 -9.26
N THR A 144 -6.18 -33.90 -9.95
CA THR A 144 -7.35 -34.65 -9.50
C THR A 144 -6.92 -36.02 -9.03
N MET A 145 -7.42 -36.46 -7.88
CA MET A 145 -6.97 -37.65 -7.17
C MET A 145 -8.13 -38.38 -6.48
N ARG A 146 -8.00 -39.71 -6.36
CA ARG A 146 -8.93 -40.60 -5.64
C ARG A 146 -8.16 -41.77 -5.05
N ASN A 147 -8.54 -42.20 -3.87
CA ASN A 147 -8.24 -43.54 -3.36
C ASN A 147 -9.57 -44.29 -3.18
N THR A 148 -9.62 -45.56 -3.59
CA THR A 148 -10.87 -46.36 -3.60
C THR A 148 -11.33 -46.82 -2.23
N THR A 149 -10.48 -46.77 -1.21
CA THR A 149 -10.77 -47.27 0.15
C THR A 149 -10.70 -46.19 1.22
N GLN A 150 -9.84 -45.19 1.07
CA GLN A 150 -9.60 -44.10 2.02
C GLN A 150 -9.52 -42.73 1.32
N SER A 151 -9.27 -41.69 2.10
CA SER A 151 -9.05 -40.32 1.59
C SER A 151 -7.63 -40.18 1.01
N THR A 152 -7.34 -39.07 0.31
CA THR A 152 -6.04 -38.78 -0.28
C THR A 152 -5.43 -37.49 0.25
N GLY A 153 -4.12 -37.35 0.11
CA GLY A 153 -3.42 -36.14 0.51
C GLY A 153 -2.10 -35.95 -0.21
N MET A 154 -1.54 -34.75 -0.07
CA MET A 154 -0.29 -34.31 -0.68
C MET A 154 0.51 -33.49 0.35
N LEU A 155 1.81 -33.71 0.41
CA LEU A 155 2.73 -32.97 1.27
C LEU A 155 3.36 -31.78 0.55
N GLU A 156 3.58 -31.88 -0.77
CA GLU A 156 4.17 -30.82 -1.60
C GLU A 156 3.75 -31.01 -3.06
N TRP A 157 3.57 -29.91 -3.78
CA TRP A 157 3.31 -29.89 -5.22
C TRP A 157 4.09 -28.78 -5.93
N ARG A 158 5.09 -29.21 -6.71
CA ARG A 158 5.93 -28.35 -7.53
C ARG A 158 5.45 -28.32 -8.97
N VAL A 159 5.63 -27.17 -9.60
CA VAL A 159 5.33 -26.96 -11.02
C VAL A 159 6.58 -26.39 -11.66
N MET A 160 7.22 -27.16 -12.53
CA MET A 160 8.45 -26.75 -13.19
C MET A 160 8.10 -25.97 -14.44
N GLY A 161 8.29 -24.66 -14.38
CA GLY A 161 7.93 -23.73 -15.43
C GLY A 161 8.96 -22.63 -15.57
N THR A 162 8.98 -22.01 -16.75
CA THR A 162 9.50 -20.65 -16.90
C THR A 162 8.33 -19.72 -17.13
N ALA A 163 8.40 -18.51 -16.59
CA ALA A 163 7.44 -17.49 -16.98
C ALA A 163 7.48 -17.39 -18.51
N VAL A 164 6.33 -17.59 -19.17
CA VAL A 164 6.20 -17.14 -20.55
C VAL A 164 6.22 -15.65 -20.39
N GLY A 165 7.40 -15.06 -20.61
CA GLY A 165 7.55 -13.63 -20.48
C GLY A 165 6.40 -12.99 -21.22
N GLY A 166 5.59 -12.23 -20.50
CA GLY A 166 4.92 -11.07 -21.07
C GLY A 166 6.00 -10.07 -21.48
N GLY A 167 6.92 -10.49 -22.34
CA GLY A 167 7.58 -9.57 -23.23
C GLY A 167 6.48 -9.20 -24.19
N GLY A 168 5.75 -8.13 -23.89
CA GLY A 168 5.00 -7.42 -24.90
C GLY A 168 5.90 -7.27 -26.14
N THR A 169 5.30 -7.05 -27.29
CA THR A 169 5.97 -6.82 -28.59
C THR A 169 6.89 -5.57 -28.61
N GLY A 170 7.32 -5.09 -27.44
CA GLY A 170 7.91 -3.81 -27.12
C GLY A 170 6.87 -2.69 -27.15
N ASN A 171 5.58 -2.98 -27.29
CA ASN A 171 4.55 -1.95 -27.35
C ASN A 171 4.56 -1.08 -26.08
N PRO A 172 4.47 0.25 -26.22
CA PRO A 172 4.22 1.14 -25.09
C PRO A 172 2.96 0.73 -24.31
N TYR A 173 3.09 0.64 -22.99
CA TYR A 173 2.02 0.30 -22.08
C TYR A 173 1.14 1.51 -21.77
N THR A 174 -0.16 1.29 -21.83
CA THR A 174 -1.16 2.28 -21.41
C THR A 174 -1.79 1.81 -20.11
N TRP A 175 -1.72 2.65 -19.08
CA TRP A 175 -2.32 2.36 -17.79
C TRP A 175 -3.84 2.21 -17.92
N PRO A 176 -4.42 1.04 -17.60
CA PRO A 176 -5.86 0.86 -17.60
C PRO A 176 -6.49 1.61 -16.42
N SER A 177 -7.75 2.01 -16.56
CA SER A 177 -8.51 2.58 -15.46
C SER A 177 -8.63 1.60 -14.29
N TYR A 178 -8.70 2.14 -13.07
CA TYR A 178 -8.93 1.35 -11.87
C TYR A 178 -10.41 0.97 -11.76
N SER A 179 -10.69 -0.33 -11.64
CA SER A 179 -12.04 -0.88 -11.46
C SER A 179 -11.98 -2.23 -10.70
N PRO A 180 -12.49 -2.31 -9.46
CA PRO A 180 -13.08 -1.21 -8.68
C PRO A 180 -12.09 -0.07 -8.41
N THR A 181 -12.61 1.13 -8.15
CA THR A 181 -11.85 2.29 -7.70
C THR A 181 -12.29 2.72 -6.29
N ILE A 182 -11.55 3.63 -5.67
CA ILE A 182 -11.87 4.21 -4.37
C ILE A 182 -12.14 5.71 -4.51
N SER A 183 -13.24 6.16 -3.93
CA SER A 183 -13.61 7.57 -3.89
C SER A 183 -14.58 7.81 -2.73
N TYR A 184 -14.41 8.92 -2.03
CA TYR A 184 -15.29 9.32 -0.94
C TYR A 184 -15.40 10.84 -0.87
N ASN A 185 -16.58 11.33 -0.52
CA ASN A 185 -16.84 12.74 -0.28
C ASN A 185 -17.56 12.87 1.06
N PHE A 186 -16.93 13.50 2.05
CA PHE A 186 -17.55 13.61 3.37
C PHE A 186 -18.81 14.48 3.37
N ARG A 187 -19.09 15.23 2.30
CA ARG A 187 -20.39 15.90 2.14
C ARG A 187 -21.56 14.92 2.02
N ASP A 188 -21.32 13.68 1.61
CA ASP A 188 -22.37 12.66 1.58
C ASP A 188 -22.75 12.21 3.01
N GLU A 189 -21.78 12.21 3.93
CA GLU A 189 -21.99 11.92 5.36
C GLU A 189 -22.45 13.15 6.15
N PHE A 190 -21.96 14.33 5.77
CA PHE A 190 -22.23 15.61 6.42
C PHE A 190 -22.75 16.64 5.39
N PRO A 191 -23.98 16.47 4.87
CA PRO A 191 -24.51 17.31 3.78
C PRO A 191 -24.81 18.74 4.21
N SER A 192 -25.02 18.97 5.51
CA SER A 192 -25.26 20.29 6.09
C SER A 192 -24.70 20.32 7.50
N LEU A 193 -23.78 21.26 7.76
CA LEU A 193 -23.26 21.53 9.09
C LEU A 193 -23.44 23.02 9.42
N PRO A 194 -24.27 23.36 10.42
CA PRO A 194 -24.42 24.75 10.83
C PRO A 194 -23.12 25.26 11.44
N THR A 195 -22.84 26.55 11.25
CA THR A 195 -21.74 27.22 11.97
C THR A 195 -21.94 27.04 13.48
N PRO A 196 -20.93 26.55 14.22
CA PRO A 196 -21.10 26.25 15.63
C PRO A 196 -21.32 27.53 16.46
N GLY A 197 -22.39 27.52 17.26
CA GLY A 197 -22.73 28.64 18.15
C GLY A 197 -22.01 28.59 19.49
N ASN A 198 -21.66 27.40 19.98
CA ASN A 198 -21.24 27.20 21.37
C ASN A 198 -19.71 27.13 21.52
N VAL A 199 -19.22 27.45 22.72
CA VAL A 199 -17.85 27.15 23.16
C VAL A 199 -17.93 26.09 24.25
N LEU A 200 -17.19 25.00 24.10
CA LEU A 200 -17.21 23.90 25.08
C LEU A 200 -16.54 24.34 26.39
N ASN A 201 -17.21 24.22 27.53
CA ASN A 201 -16.63 24.58 28.83
C ASN A 201 -15.84 23.41 29.45
N ASP A 202 -14.73 23.05 28.79
CA ASP A 202 -13.93 21.84 29.05
C ASP A 202 -12.70 22.06 29.95
N CYS A 203 -12.40 23.30 30.33
CA CYS A 203 -11.21 23.64 31.11
C CYS A 203 -11.52 24.76 32.11
N PRO A 204 -11.65 24.45 33.42
CA PRO A 204 -12.04 25.43 34.44
C PRO A 204 -11.08 26.63 34.59
N GLN A 205 -9.81 26.45 34.22
CA GLN A 205 -8.76 27.46 34.32
C GLN A 205 -8.81 28.50 33.19
N VAL A 206 -9.72 28.37 32.22
CA VAL A 206 -9.86 29.36 31.16
C VAL A 206 -10.39 30.66 31.75
N VAL A 207 -9.59 31.73 31.67
CA VAL A 207 -9.97 33.07 32.14
C VAL A 207 -10.31 34.02 30.99
N GLY A 208 -9.96 33.65 29.75
CA GLY A 208 -10.26 34.47 28.59
C GLY A 208 -10.46 33.66 27.32
N THR A 209 -11.30 34.19 26.44
CA THR A 209 -11.68 33.56 25.18
C THR A 209 -11.94 34.63 24.13
N GLN A 210 -11.45 34.41 22.92
CA GLN A 210 -11.80 35.20 21.75
C GLN A 210 -12.28 34.24 20.66
N SER A 211 -13.47 34.48 20.11
CA SER A 211 -14.10 33.59 19.13
C SER A 211 -14.38 34.32 17.83
N SER A 212 -14.34 33.58 16.71
CA SER A 212 -14.75 34.06 15.40
C SER A 212 -15.24 32.89 14.55
N ASN A 213 -16.49 32.97 14.05
CA ASN A 213 -17.12 31.99 13.16
C ASN A 213 -17.01 30.53 13.62
N TRP A 214 -16.12 29.71 13.07
CA TRP A 214 -15.99 28.29 13.42
C TRP A 214 -14.98 28.05 14.55
N TRP A 215 -14.15 29.04 14.87
CA TRP A 215 -13.01 28.89 15.75
C TRP A 215 -13.10 29.70 17.04
N THR A 216 -12.40 29.23 18.06
CA THR A 216 -12.19 29.95 19.32
C THR A 216 -10.75 29.79 19.80
N PHE A 217 -10.21 30.86 20.38
CA PHE A 217 -8.92 30.88 21.05
C PHE A 217 -9.12 31.07 22.56
N ARG A 218 -8.42 30.29 23.39
CA ARG A 218 -8.62 30.25 24.84
C ARG A 218 -7.30 30.26 25.60
N TRP A 219 -7.27 30.97 26.73
CA TRP A 219 -6.06 31.11 27.56
C TRP A 219 -6.39 31.09 29.05
N GLY A 220 -5.39 30.65 29.83
CA GLY A 220 -5.41 30.67 31.29
C GLY A 220 -4.86 31.96 31.90
N PRO A 221 -4.75 32.03 33.23
CA PRO A 221 -4.40 33.26 33.96
C PRO A 221 -2.99 33.79 33.65
N ASN A 222 -2.08 32.93 33.18
CA ASN A 222 -0.68 33.28 32.93
C ASN A 222 -0.37 33.55 31.46
N LYS A 223 -1.27 34.24 30.73
CA LYS A 223 -1.09 34.55 29.31
C LYS A 223 0.19 35.39 29.06
N ASN A 224 1.02 34.97 28.10
CA ASN A 224 2.18 35.74 27.65
C ASN A 224 1.73 37.09 27.04
N ALA A 225 2.45 38.17 27.37
CA ALA A 225 2.11 39.54 26.95
C ALA A 225 2.10 39.76 25.42
N LEU A 226 2.87 38.96 24.66
CA LEU A 226 2.89 39.02 23.19
C LEU A 226 1.59 38.49 22.56
N VAL A 227 0.77 37.73 23.31
CA VAL A 227 -0.50 37.19 22.83
C VAL A 227 -1.61 38.23 23.00
N THR A 228 -1.66 39.14 22.04
CA THR A 228 -2.61 40.26 21.97
C THR A 228 -3.77 39.96 21.01
N THR A 229 -4.79 40.81 21.00
CA THR A 229 -5.85 40.77 19.99
C THR A 229 -5.32 40.97 18.57
N ALA A 230 -4.21 41.70 18.39
CA ALA A 230 -3.56 41.90 17.10
C ALA A 230 -2.89 40.61 16.56
N ALA A 231 -2.54 39.67 17.44
CA ALA A 231 -2.11 38.32 17.08
C ALA A 231 -3.30 37.37 16.87
N ILE A 232 -4.25 37.35 17.81
CA ILE A 232 -5.35 36.37 17.85
C ILE A 232 -6.33 36.56 16.68
N THR A 233 -6.66 37.80 16.35
CA THR A 233 -7.65 38.11 15.30
C THR A 233 -7.24 37.60 13.92
N PRO A 234 -6.03 37.92 13.40
CA PRO A 234 -5.57 37.36 12.12
C PRO A 234 -5.38 35.84 12.17
N MET A 235 -4.98 35.26 13.31
CA MET A 235 -4.93 33.80 13.46
C MET A 235 -6.31 33.16 13.25
N LEU A 236 -7.34 33.64 13.95
CA LEU A 236 -8.70 33.15 13.78
C LEU A 236 -9.23 33.39 12.36
N ALA A 237 -8.89 34.51 11.73
CA ALA A 237 -9.27 34.80 10.34
C ALA A 237 -8.65 33.78 9.37
N ARG A 238 -7.37 33.45 9.53
CA ARG A 238 -6.67 32.43 8.74
C ARG A 238 -7.28 31.04 8.94
N MET A 239 -7.49 30.63 10.18
CA MET A 239 -8.11 29.34 10.52
C MET A 239 -9.53 29.23 9.93
N ASN A 240 -10.34 30.29 9.99
CA ASN A 240 -11.66 30.27 9.36
C ASN A 240 -11.58 30.16 7.83
N THR A 241 -10.64 30.87 7.19
CA THR A 241 -10.48 30.87 5.73
C THR A 241 -10.05 29.50 5.22
N ASP A 242 -9.01 28.92 5.80
CA ASP A 242 -8.44 27.66 5.29
C ASP A 242 -9.38 26.48 5.55
N PHE A 243 -10.00 26.40 6.73
CA PHE A 243 -10.93 25.32 7.05
C PHE A 243 -12.27 25.43 6.33
N ALA A 244 -12.71 26.65 5.99
CA ALA A 244 -13.81 26.82 5.05
C ALA A 244 -13.45 26.27 3.68
N TYR A 245 -12.23 26.47 3.19
CA TYR A 245 -11.81 25.89 1.92
C TYR A 245 -11.77 24.36 1.95
N PHE A 246 -11.20 23.76 3.01
CA PHE A 246 -11.19 22.29 3.16
C PHE A 246 -12.60 21.71 3.13
N ARG A 247 -13.55 22.35 3.83
CA ARG A 247 -14.93 21.90 3.91
C ARG A 247 -15.73 22.19 2.64
N ASP A 248 -15.75 23.43 2.22
CA ASP A 248 -16.69 23.95 1.23
C ASP A 248 -16.20 23.71 -0.19
N GLN A 249 -14.88 23.63 -0.41
CA GLN A 249 -14.29 23.36 -1.73
C GLN A 249 -13.78 21.92 -1.84
N MET A 250 -13.04 21.40 -0.85
CA MET A 250 -12.42 20.07 -0.93
C MET A 250 -13.27 18.93 -0.34
N GLY A 251 -14.36 19.22 0.37
CA GLY A 251 -15.29 18.21 0.87
C GLY A 251 -14.84 17.45 2.12
N TRP A 252 -13.95 18.04 2.91
CA TRP A 252 -13.55 17.50 4.20
C TRP A 252 -14.53 17.92 5.30
N PRO A 253 -14.81 17.07 6.30
CA PRO A 253 -15.65 17.47 7.42
C PRO A 253 -14.85 18.42 8.32
N PRO A 254 -15.50 19.23 9.17
CA PRO A 254 -14.80 19.93 10.24
C PRO A 254 -14.47 18.96 11.38
N ASP A 255 -13.75 19.44 12.38
CA ASP A 255 -13.35 18.64 13.54
C ASP A 255 -14.53 18.16 14.40
N LEU A 256 -14.24 17.26 15.34
CA LEU A 256 -15.24 16.68 16.24
C LEU A 256 -16.03 17.74 17.01
N ARG A 257 -15.40 18.85 17.43
CA ARG A 257 -16.07 19.95 18.15
C ARG A 257 -17.14 20.57 17.28
N ALA A 258 -16.76 20.98 16.07
CA ALA A 258 -17.64 21.64 15.12
C ALA A 258 -18.80 20.75 14.69
N LYS A 259 -18.56 19.45 14.47
CA LYS A 259 -19.62 18.46 14.19
C LYS A 259 -20.65 18.34 15.32
N ASN A 260 -20.27 18.68 16.55
CA ASN A 260 -21.14 18.65 17.73
C ASN A 260 -21.63 20.05 18.17
N GLY A 261 -21.56 21.06 17.28
CA GLY A 261 -22.08 22.41 17.53
C GLY A 261 -21.18 23.30 18.41
N TYR A 262 -19.96 22.85 18.73
CA TYR A 262 -18.96 23.62 19.45
C TYR A 262 -17.90 24.17 18.49
N ARG A 263 -17.40 25.37 18.75
CA ARG A 263 -16.31 25.93 17.96
C ARG A 263 -15.05 25.06 18.08
N SER A 264 -14.37 24.83 16.96
CA SER A 264 -13.01 24.28 16.93
C SER A 264 -12.09 25.19 17.74
N ALA A 265 -11.09 24.62 18.41
CA ALA A 265 -10.42 25.33 19.50
C ALA A 265 -8.89 25.33 19.42
N VAL A 266 -8.32 26.49 19.71
CA VAL A 266 -6.89 26.70 19.96
C VAL A 266 -6.71 27.10 21.43
N TYR A 267 -5.85 26.40 22.16
CA TYR A 267 -5.50 26.68 23.56
C TYR A 267 -4.06 27.17 23.67
N LEU A 268 -3.82 28.13 24.56
CA LEU A 268 -2.49 28.70 24.78
C LEU A 268 -1.66 27.85 25.76
N TYR A 269 -0.69 27.10 25.22
CA TYR A 269 0.29 26.35 25.98
C TYR A 269 1.08 27.27 26.93
N GLY A 270 1.28 26.83 28.16
CA GLY A 270 2.01 27.58 29.19
C GLY A 270 1.23 28.72 29.86
N SER A 271 -0.06 28.89 29.53
CA SER A 271 -0.89 29.95 30.12
C SER A 271 -1.55 29.58 31.45
N GLY A 272 -1.22 28.42 32.04
CA GLY A 272 -1.82 27.94 33.28
C GLY A 272 -3.19 27.29 33.08
N LEU A 273 -3.38 26.61 31.95
CA LEU A 273 -4.59 25.84 31.64
C LEU A 273 -4.51 24.43 32.25
N CYS A 274 -5.63 23.70 32.24
CA CYS A 274 -5.69 22.27 32.60
C CYS A 274 -4.87 21.35 31.66
N THR A 275 -4.32 21.89 30.57
CA THR A 275 -3.63 21.14 29.52
C THR A 275 -2.18 20.84 29.84
N ASP A 276 -1.54 21.66 30.68
CA ASP A 276 -0.10 21.63 30.92
C ASP A 276 0.29 22.45 32.16
N ASN A 277 1.52 22.26 32.64
CA ASN A 277 2.12 23.05 33.72
C ASN A 277 3.34 23.86 33.21
N ALA A 278 3.40 24.18 31.92
CA ALA A 278 4.56 24.83 31.32
C ALA A 278 4.61 26.34 31.67
N PRO A 279 5.80 26.97 31.64
CA PRO A 279 5.89 28.42 31.74
C PRO A 279 5.34 29.09 30.46
N ASN A 280 4.86 30.32 30.57
CA ASN A 280 4.32 31.09 29.44
C ASN A 280 5.38 31.54 28.41
N THR A 281 6.65 31.21 28.65
CA THR A 281 7.79 31.38 27.74
C THR A 281 8.16 30.09 27.01
N ALA A 282 7.50 28.97 27.31
CA ALA A 282 7.73 27.71 26.61
C ALA A 282 7.37 27.86 25.12
N LEU A 283 8.06 27.08 24.28
CA LEU A 283 7.88 27.06 22.84
C LEU A 283 7.17 25.78 22.41
N GLY A 284 6.62 25.78 21.19
CA GLY A 284 6.01 24.62 20.55
C GLY A 284 4.54 24.80 20.21
N GLY A 285 4.05 23.92 19.35
CA GLY A 285 2.65 23.80 18.99
C GLY A 285 2.38 22.43 18.39
N TRP A 286 1.27 21.82 18.77
CA TRP A 286 0.86 20.49 18.31
C TRP A 286 -0.66 20.30 18.45
N GLN A 287 -1.20 19.32 17.73
CA GLN A 287 -2.52 18.81 18.00
C GLN A 287 -2.54 18.04 19.32
N SER A 288 -3.44 18.43 20.20
CA SER A 288 -3.67 17.79 21.49
C SER A 288 -5.18 17.54 21.68
N ALA A 289 -5.58 17.03 22.85
CA ALA A 289 -6.98 16.86 23.17
C ALA A 289 -7.25 17.15 24.64
N ILE A 290 -8.46 17.64 24.94
CA ILE A 290 -8.96 17.77 26.30
C ILE A 290 -9.96 16.64 26.56
N SER A 291 -9.74 15.86 27.61
CA SER A 291 -10.74 14.89 28.07
C SER A 291 -11.81 15.61 28.89
N TYR A 292 -13.05 15.58 28.41
CA TYR A 292 -14.18 16.24 29.05
C TYR A 292 -15.46 15.42 28.86
N ASN A 293 -16.15 15.13 29.97
CA ASN A 293 -17.37 14.30 30.01
C ASN A 293 -17.21 12.97 29.25
N GLY A 294 -16.11 12.25 29.51
CA GLY A 294 -15.81 10.96 28.88
C GLY A 294 -15.46 11.01 27.39
N THR A 295 -15.37 12.20 26.80
CA THR A 295 -15.02 12.40 25.40
C THR A 295 -13.67 13.10 25.30
N SER A 296 -12.80 12.61 24.42
CA SER A 296 -11.54 13.29 24.13
C SER A 296 -11.74 14.23 22.93
N TRP A 297 -11.69 15.53 23.19
CA TRP A 297 -11.95 16.59 22.21
C TRP A 297 -10.65 17.11 21.61
N PRO A 298 -10.35 16.82 20.32
CA PRO A 298 -9.19 17.35 19.64
C PRO A 298 -9.17 18.89 19.67
N MET A 299 -7.97 19.46 19.74
CA MET A 299 -7.71 20.88 19.75
C MET A 299 -6.26 21.16 19.34
N VAL A 300 -5.97 22.40 18.97
CA VAL A 300 -4.60 22.86 18.77
C VAL A 300 -4.09 23.42 20.10
N LEU A 301 -2.94 22.93 20.57
CA LEU A 301 -2.25 23.45 21.75
C LEU A 301 -0.98 24.15 21.27
N ALA A 302 -0.93 25.48 21.38
CA ALA A 302 0.14 26.28 20.80
C ALA A 302 0.67 27.31 21.80
N SER A 303 1.99 27.52 21.81
CA SER A 303 2.62 28.51 22.67
C SER A 303 2.46 29.94 22.11
N TYR A 304 2.98 30.93 22.83
CA TYR A 304 2.93 32.32 22.41
C TYR A 304 3.61 32.58 21.05
N TYR A 305 4.62 31.78 20.68
CA TYR A 305 5.49 32.03 19.53
C TYR A 305 4.75 31.89 18.17
N PRO A 306 4.08 30.75 17.88
CA PRO A 306 3.30 30.63 16.65
C PRO A 306 2.10 31.58 16.61
N ILE A 307 1.54 31.95 17.77
CA ILE A 307 0.42 32.90 17.83
C ILE A 307 0.89 34.32 17.53
N TYR A 308 1.99 34.75 18.15
CA TYR A 308 2.58 36.06 17.89
C TYR A 308 3.01 36.23 16.43
N SER A 309 3.30 35.14 15.72
CA SER A 309 3.62 35.16 14.28
C SER A 309 2.51 35.73 13.39
N PHE A 310 1.27 35.80 13.88
CA PHE A 310 0.15 36.46 13.22
C PHE A 310 0.07 37.97 13.49
N ASP A 311 0.75 38.47 14.52
CA ASP A 311 0.77 39.89 14.82
C ASP A 311 1.53 40.64 13.71
N PRO A 312 0.98 41.71 13.11
CA PRO A 312 1.69 42.51 12.12
C PRO A 312 3.08 42.97 12.57
N ALA A 313 3.26 43.25 13.87
CA ALA A 313 4.51 43.69 14.46
C ALA A 313 5.54 42.54 14.70
N CYS A 314 5.19 41.29 14.42
CA CYS A 314 6.08 40.16 14.62
C CYS A 314 7.32 40.24 13.71
N PRO A 315 8.54 40.27 14.28
CA PRO A 315 9.78 40.41 13.52
C PRO A 315 10.38 39.05 13.10
N TYR A 316 9.72 37.92 13.40
CA TYR A 316 10.29 36.60 13.14
C TYR A 316 10.37 36.33 11.63
N SER A 317 11.55 35.93 11.16
CA SER A 317 11.78 35.61 9.75
C SER A 317 11.02 34.38 9.29
N ASP A 318 10.67 33.48 10.21
CA ASP A 318 9.96 32.23 9.97
C ASP A 318 8.44 32.33 10.23
N ARG A 319 7.92 33.54 10.49
CA ARG A 319 6.51 33.76 10.88
C ARG A 319 5.49 33.15 9.94
N VAL A 320 5.73 33.15 8.63
CA VAL A 320 4.81 32.57 7.63
C VAL A 320 4.72 31.05 7.81
N GLY A 321 5.83 30.39 8.09
CA GLY A 321 5.84 28.95 8.36
C GLY A 321 5.15 28.61 9.67
N GLN A 322 5.31 29.43 10.71
CA GLN A 322 4.57 29.28 11.97
C GLN A 322 3.04 29.41 11.78
N GLN A 323 2.61 30.32 10.90
CA GLN A 323 1.19 30.44 10.53
C GLN A 323 0.69 29.19 9.81
N GLY A 324 1.51 28.62 8.92
CA GLY A 324 1.24 27.35 8.25
C GLY A 324 1.13 26.17 9.23
N ALA A 325 2.04 26.09 10.19
CA ALA A 325 2.03 25.06 11.24
C ALA A 325 0.73 25.08 12.05
N MET A 326 0.19 26.26 12.39
CA MET A 326 -1.10 26.35 13.08
C MET A 326 -2.26 25.74 12.28
N VAL A 327 -2.25 25.88 10.96
CA VAL A 327 -3.26 25.27 10.07
C VAL A 327 -3.07 23.75 10.04
N HIS A 328 -1.82 23.28 9.93
CA HIS A 328 -1.46 21.85 9.98
C HIS A 328 -1.95 21.18 11.26
N GLU A 329 -1.73 21.77 12.44
CA GLU A 329 -2.24 21.21 13.69
C GLU A 329 -3.78 21.21 13.78
N GLY A 330 -4.42 22.20 13.15
CA GLY A 330 -5.87 22.20 12.99
C GLY A 330 -6.35 21.04 12.11
N ILE A 331 -5.60 20.68 11.06
CA ILE A 331 -5.95 19.57 10.17
C ILE A 331 -5.80 18.26 10.94
N HIS A 332 -4.75 18.08 11.75
CA HIS A 332 -4.67 16.94 12.66
C HIS A 332 -5.92 16.83 13.55
N SER A 333 -6.44 17.97 14.04
CA SER A 333 -7.68 17.98 14.84
C SER A 333 -8.91 17.56 14.03
N LEU A 334 -8.97 17.93 12.75
CA LEU A 334 -9.99 17.50 11.79
C LEU A 334 -9.93 15.98 11.53
N LEU A 335 -8.73 15.44 11.40
CA LEU A 335 -8.49 14.03 11.05
C LEU A 335 -8.62 13.09 12.27
N ALA A 336 -8.44 13.62 13.49
CA ALA A 336 -8.30 12.84 14.72
C ALA A 336 -9.48 11.89 15.00
N ASP A 337 -10.72 12.29 14.66
CA ASP A 337 -11.92 11.51 14.91
C ASP A 337 -12.38 10.66 13.71
N LEU A 338 -11.68 10.73 12.58
CA LEU A 338 -11.94 9.86 11.44
C LEU A 338 -11.50 8.42 11.76
N PRO A 339 -12.20 7.38 11.25
CA PRO A 339 -11.95 6.00 11.64
C PRO A 339 -10.67 5.39 11.03
N GLY A 340 -10.14 5.95 9.95
CA GLY A 340 -8.99 5.41 9.23
C GLY A 340 -7.62 5.76 9.83
N VAL A 341 -6.60 5.14 9.26
CA VAL A 341 -5.17 5.48 9.39
C VAL A 341 -4.65 5.32 10.82
N LYS A 342 -5.27 4.49 11.67
CA LYS A 342 -4.89 4.39 13.09
C LYS A 342 -3.55 3.68 13.35
N GLN A 343 -2.98 3.03 12.34
CA GLN A 343 -1.67 2.37 12.40
C GLN A 343 -0.73 2.88 11.30
N SER A 344 -0.83 4.17 10.95
CA SER A 344 -0.02 4.77 9.89
C SER A 344 0.36 6.20 10.27
N ALA A 345 1.23 6.33 11.27
CA ALA A 345 1.77 7.62 11.71
C ALA A 345 2.38 8.42 10.56
N TRP A 346 3.02 7.76 9.59
CA TRP A 346 3.58 8.41 8.41
C TRP A 346 2.50 9.15 7.59
N PHE A 347 1.29 8.59 7.51
CA PHE A 347 0.21 9.17 6.72
C PHE A 347 -0.63 10.19 7.52
N HIS A 348 -0.52 10.20 8.85
CA HIS A 348 -1.03 11.32 9.65
C HIS A 348 -0.28 12.59 9.26
N GLU A 349 1.04 12.52 9.16
CA GLU A 349 1.84 13.66 8.72
C GLU A 349 1.75 13.90 7.21
N GLY A 350 2.12 12.93 6.37
CA GLY A 350 2.11 13.08 4.92
C GLY A 350 0.73 13.35 4.31
N GLY A 351 -0.33 12.79 4.89
CA GLY A 351 -1.72 13.05 4.49
C GLY A 351 -2.23 14.44 4.92
N ASN A 352 -1.75 14.95 6.05
CA ASN A 352 -2.01 16.31 6.49
C ASN A 352 -1.30 17.33 5.58
N VAL A 353 0.01 17.12 5.34
CA VAL A 353 0.79 17.93 4.38
C VAL A 353 0.11 17.96 3.02
N TRP A 354 -0.36 16.80 2.53
CA TRP A 354 -1.10 16.72 1.28
C TRP A 354 -2.34 17.61 1.24
N LEU A 355 -3.16 17.61 2.31
CA LEU A 355 -4.40 18.39 2.36
C LEU A 355 -4.11 19.89 2.28
N GLN A 356 -3.18 20.38 3.10
CA GLN A 356 -2.79 21.79 3.11
C GLN A 356 -2.13 22.20 1.79
N GLN A 357 -1.12 21.45 1.33
CA GLN A 357 -0.40 21.72 0.09
C GLN A 357 -1.34 21.76 -1.12
N THR A 358 -2.26 20.79 -1.22
CA THR A 358 -3.22 20.71 -2.32
C THR A 358 -4.21 21.88 -2.28
N ALA A 359 -4.64 22.29 -1.09
CA ALA A 359 -5.51 23.46 -0.94
C ALA A 359 -4.80 24.75 -1.37
N ASP A 360 -3.58 24.97 -0.89
CA ASP A 360 -2.79 26.18 -1.19
C ASP A 360 -2.51 26.29 -2.69
N ALA A 361 -2.07 25.19 -3.31
CA ALA A 361 -1.80 25.18 -4.74
C ALA A 361 -3.04 25.42 -5.59
N ARG A 362 -4.21 24.89 -5.20
CA ARG A 362 -5.47 25.13 -5.93
C ARG A 362 -5.99 26.54 -5.78
N ARG A 363 -5.92 27.11 -4.57
CA ARG A 363 -6.36 28.49 -4.31
C ARG A 363 -5.54 29.51 -5.09
N THR A 364 -4.23 29.28 -5.17
CA THR A 364 -3.28 30.18 -5.83
C THR A 364 -3.02 29.81 -7.28
N ASN A 365 -3.50 28.65 -7.74
CA ASN A 365 -3.12 28.03 -9.00
C ASN A 365 -1.60 27.91 -9.18
N ASN A 366 -0.87 27.63 -8.10
CA ASN A 366 0.59 27.53 -8.06
C ASN A 366 1.03 26.14 -7.58
N PHE A 367 1.59 25.35 -8.48
CA PHE A 367 2.06 23.98 -8.22
C PHE A 367 3.60 23.87 -8.22
N ALA A 368 4.31 25.00 -8.05
CA ALA A 368 5.76 25.07 -8.18
C ALA A 368 6.55 24.55 -6.96
N SER A 369 5.90 24.26 -5.82
CA SER A 369 6.56 23.76 -4.60
C SER A 369 5.75 22.68 -3.89
N MET A 370 6.41 21.61 -3.45
CA MET A 370 5.81 20.53 -2.63
C MET A 370 6.38 20.46 -1.20
N GLY A 371 7.12 21.46 -0.72
CA GLY A 371 7.83 21.37 0.57
C GLY A 371 9.02 20.40 0.54
N ASP A 372 10.09 20.72 1.29
CA ASP A 372 11.43 20.14 1.09
C ASP A 372 11.47 18.61 1.28
N LEU A 373 10.80 18.11 2.31
CA LEU A 373 10.87 16.68 2.68
C LEU A 373 10.14 15.74 1.72
N ASN A 374 9.34 16.25 0.79
CA ASN A 374 8.80 15.41 -0.28
C ASN A 374 9.94 14.84 -1.15
N GLY A 375 11.10 15.52 -1.19
CA GLY A 375 12.24 15.07 -1.98
C GLY A 375 12.86 13.75 -1.47
N THR A 376 12.56 13.30 -0.24
CA THR A 376 13.04 12.01 0.28
C THR A 376 12.55 10.84 -0.56
N ASP A 377 11.30 10.91 -1.04
CA ASP A 377 10.67 9.82 -1.79
C ASP A 377 11.33 9.66 -3.15
N PHE A 378 11.65 10.80 -3.77
CA PHE A 378 12.24 10.85 -5.09
C PHE A 378 13.73 10.53 -5.05
N ILE A 379 14.46 10.98 -4.02
CA ILE A 379 15.92 10.75 -3.94
C ILE A 379 16.27 9.34 -3.46
N ALA A 380 15.41 8.68 -2.67
CA ALA A 380 15.64 7.35 -2.12
C ALA A 380 14.44 6.42 -2.37
N PRO A 381 14.13 6.10 -3.64
CA PRO A 381 12.93 5.34 -4.01
C PRO A 381 12.93 3.90 -3.47
N PHE A 382 14.07 3.39 -3.00
CA PHE A 382 14.18 2.07 -2.38
C PHE A 382 13.47 1.99 -1.02
N MET A 383 13.18 3.13 -0.39
CA MET A 383 12.35 3.20 0.81
C MET A 383 10.90 2.82 0.50
N PRO A 384 10.24 2.02 1.37
CA PRO A 384 8.81 1.73 1.29
C PRO A 384 7.94 2.98 1.21
N ILE A 385 6.73 2.85 0.66
CA ILE A 385 5.73 3.93 0.67
C ILE A 385 5.25 4.19 2.10
N GLU A 386 4.96 3.13 2.86
CA GLU A 386 4.49 3.25 4.26
C GLU A 386 5.64 3.25 5.25
N CYS A 387 6.52 4.25 5.17
CA CYS A 387 7.72 4.29 6.01
C CYS A 387 7.74 5.57 6.86
N TYR A 388 7.85 5.41 8.18
CA TYR A 388 8.09 6.52 9.10
C TYR A 388 9.60 6.69 9.30
N SER A 389 10.11 7.92 9.22
CA SER A 389 11.55 8.24 9.35
C SER A 389 12.51 7.51 8.38
N GLY A 390 12.00 6.92 7.29
CA GLY A 390 12.79 6.48 6.15
C GLY A 390 13.80 5.36 6.44
N TRP A 391 15.03 5.53 5.95
CA TRP A 391 16.10 4.53 6.01
C TRP A 391 16.92 4.67 7.31
N LEU A 392 16.89 3.64 8.16
CA LEU A 392 17.51 3.61 9.50
C LEU A 392 18.97 3.19 9.46
N GLN A 393 19.75 3.67 10.43
CA GLN A 393 21.21 3.54 10.46
C GLN A 393 21.72 2.09 10.41
N ASP A 394 20.92 1.12 10.86
CA ASP A 394 21.21 -0.33 10.79
C ASP A 394 20.97 -0.95 9.39
N GLY A 395 20.43 -0.18 8.45
CA GLY A 395 20.10 -0.61 7.10
C GLY A 395 18.63 -0.97 6.90
N SER A 396 17.86 -1.14 7.97
CA SER A 396 16.41 -1.38 7.93
C SER A 396 15.63 -0.08 7.62
N PHE A 397 14.32 -0.19 7.47
CA PHE A 397 13.43 0.96 7.26
C PHE A 397 12.71 1.31 8.57
N GLY A 398 12.04 2.44 8.70
CA GLY A 398 11.07 2.62 9.79
C GLY A 398 9.71 2.05 9.42
N GLY A 399 9.00 1.45 10.38
CA GLY A 399 7.66 0.93 10.14
C GLY A 399 6.61 2.04 9.98
N PRO A 400 5.39 1.72 9.48
CA PRO A 400 4.33 2.70 9.25
C PRO A 400 3.90 3.49 10.50
N SER A 401 4.10 2.94 11.70
CA SER A 401 3.81 3.53 13.02
C SER A 401 5.09 3.79 13.82
N ALA A 402 6.18 4.19 13.15
CA ALA A 402 7.47 4.47 13.77
C ALA A 402 8.14 3.24 14.44
N GLU A 403 7.74 2.01 14.07
CA GLU A 403 8.40 0.81 14.55
C GLU A 403 9.89 0.84 14.16
N GLY A 404 10.78 0.60 15.12
CA GLY A 404 12.24 0.65 14.92
C GLY A 404 12.89 2.02 15.02
N VAL A 405 12.10 3.09 15.02
CA VAL A 405 12.61 4.46 14.98
C VAL A 405 12.99 4.93 16.39
N ASN A 406 12.07 4.84 17.34
CA ASN A 406 12.29 5.38 18.68
C ASN A 406 13.21 4.47 19.50
N ARG A 407 14.42 4.96 19.80
CA ARG A 407 15.36 4.33 20.75
C ARG A 407 15.85 5.35 21.75
N TYR A 408 16.11 4.89 22.97
CA TYR A 408 16.55 5.71 24.10
C TYR A 408 17.78 5.08 24.74
N ASN A 409 18.70 5.90 25.24
CA ASN A 409 19.83 5.42 26.04
C ASN A 409 19.39 5.12 27.50
N SER A 410 20.33 4.71 28.33
CA SER A 410 20.08 4.37 29.74
C SER A 410 19.60 5.55 30.60
N SER A 411 19.83 6.80 30.17
CA SER A 411 19.31 8.00 30.85
C SER A 411 17.95 8.46 30.33
N GLY A 412 17.33 7.71 29.41
CA GLY A 412 16.05 8.06 28.80
C GLY A 412 16.14 9.14 27.71
N GLN A 413 17.34 9.52 27.28
CA GLN A 413 17.54 10.44 26.16
C GLN A 413 17.33 9.71 24.83
N GLN A 414 16.58 10.32 23.91
CA GLN A 414 16.37 9.78 22.56
C GLN A 414 17.69 9.71 21.78
N LEU A 415 17.90 8.61 21.06
CA LEU A 415 19.01 8.41 20.14
C LEU A 415 18.57 8.63 18.70
N CYS A 416 19.40 9.26 17.88
CA CYS A 416 19.15 9.37 16.45
C CYS A 416 19.30 7.98 15.81
N THR A 417 18.24 7.47 15.19
CA THR A 417 18.26 6.15 14.51
C THR A 417 18.13 6.23 12.99
N TRP A 418 17.84 7.41 12.46
CA TRP A 418 17.66 7.65 11.03
C TRP A 418 18.86 8.36 10.42
N ARG A 419 18.82 8.51 9.09
CA ARG A 419 19.83 9.26 8.34
C ARG A 419 19.38 10.67 8.04
N THR A 420 20.34 11.60 7.95
CA THR A 420 20.16 13.01 7.59
C THR A 420 19.20 13.12 6.43
N TYR A 421 18.22 14.02 6.53
CA TYR A 421 17.21 14.32 5.51
C TYR A 421 16.17 13.20 5.30
N LEU A 422 16.59 11.93 5.23
CA LEU A 422 15.68 10.79 5.02
C LEU A 422 14.72 10.54 6.21
N GLY A 423 15.05 11.04 7.40
CA GLY A 423 14.11 11.09 8.54
C GLY A 423 12.83 11.88 8.24
N GLY A 424 12.90 12.84 7.32
CA GLY A 424 11.76 13.64 6.90
C GLY A 424 10.73 12.89 6.06
N HIS A 425 10.99 11.65 5.66
CA HIS A 425 10.10 10.86 4.80
C HIS A 425 8.68 10.72 5.34
N GLN A 426 8.50 10.73 6.66
CA GLN A 426 7.18 10.72 7.29
C GLN A 426 6.29 11.92 6.89
N TYR A 427 6.88 13.04 6.46
CA TYR A 427 6.14 14.24 6.04
C TYR A 427 5.86 14.28 4.54
N SER A 428 6.29 13.27 3.78
CA SER A 428 6.07 13.25 2.34
C SER A 428 4.59 13.10 2.00
N SER A 429 4.12 13.99 1.13
CA SER A 429 2.82 13.97 0.48
C SER A 429 2.86 13.37 -0.92
N SER A 430 3.99 12.80 -1.36
CA SER A 430 4.19 12.37 -2.74
C SER A 430 3.23 11.25 -3.14
N PHE A 431 3.04 10.25 -2.28
CA PHE A 431 2.08 9.17 -2.52
C PHE A 431 0.62 9.64 -2.53
N PRO A 432 0.09 10.38 -1.53
CA PRO A 432 -1.28 10.91 -1.62
C PRO A 432 -1.47 11.89 -2.79
N THR A 433 -0.44 12.63 -3.19
CA THR A 433 -0.46 13.46 -4.42
C THR A 433 -0.65 12.59 -5.66
N PHE A 434 0.10 11.48 -5.76
CA PHE A 434 -0.08 10.51 -6.83
C PHE A 434 -1.48 9.89 -6.84
N LEU A 435 -2.03 9.55 -5.67
CA LEU A 435 -3.40 9.02 -5.55
C LEU A 435 -4.43 10.02 -6.06
N GLY A 436 -4.35 11.29 -5.66
CA GLY A 436 -5.23 12.35 -6.17
C GLY A 436 -5.15 12.49 -7.69
N ASN A 437 -3.94 12.45 -8.25
CA ASN A 437 -3.71 12.55 -9.70
C ASN A 437 -4.21 11.32 -10.49
N THR A 438 -4.21 10.13 -9.88
CA THR A 438 -4.43 8.85 -10.57
C THR A 438 -5.82 8.28 -10.35
N LEU A 439 -6.33 8.35 -9.11
CA LEU A 439 -7.64 7.82 -8.71
C LEU A 439 -8.68 8.92 -8.52
N GLY A 440 -8.25 10.19 -8.46
CA GLY A 440 -9.10 11.35 -8.21
C GLY A 440 -9.09 11.79 -6.74
N ASP A 441 -9.59 13.00 -6.50
CA ASP A 441 -9.53 13.67 -5.19
C ASP A 441 -10.24 12.93 -4.06
N GLY A 442 -11.24 12.10 -4.39
CA GLY A 442 -11.97 11.30 -3.41
C GLY A 442 -11.16 10.14 -2.84
N ALA A 443 -10.00 9.79 -3.40
CA ALA A 443 -9.22 8.64 -2.94
C ALA A 443 -8.61 8.84 -1.54
N VAL A 444 -8.07 10.03 -1.24
CA VAL A 444 -7.49 10.33 0.07
C VAL A 444 -8.56 10.41 1.17
N PRO A 445 -9.70 11.11 0.99
CA PRO A 445 -10.85 11.01 1.88
C PRO A 445 -11.31 9.57 2.10
N TRP A 446 -11.31 8.74 1.04
CA TRP A 446 -11.71 7.34 1.16
C TRP A 446 -10.79 6.56 2.09
N ILE A 447 -9.48 6.79 2.04
CA ILE A 447 -8.50 6.16 2.95
C ILE A 447 -8.78 6.55 4.39
N TRP A 448 -8.94 7.84 4.66
CA TRP A 448 -9.26 8.34 6.00
C TRP A 448 -10.59 7.82 6.55
N ARG A 449 -11.53 7.48 5.66
CA ARG A 449 -12.81 6.89 6.05
C ARG A 449 -12.81 5.37 6.17
N ASN A 450 -12.07 4.65 5.34
CA ASN A 450 -12.28 3.21 5.13
C ASN A 450 -11.05 2.33 5.38
N SER A 451 -9.89 2.92 5.71
CA SER A 451 -8.66 2.19 6.00
C SER A 451 -8.36 2.18 7.50
N PRO A 452 -9.05 1.38 8.35
CA PRO A 452 -8.96 1.48 9.81
C PRO A 452 -7.55 1.23 10.38
N THR A 453 -6.70 0.52 9.66
CA THR A 453 -5.34 0.19 10.09
C THR A 453 -4.29 0.91 9.25
N ARG A 454 -3.76 0.24 8.22
CA ARG A 454 -2.69 0.72 7.34
C ARG A 454 -3.23 1.15 5.99
N VAL A 455 -2.56 2.11 5.36
CA VAL A 455 -3.00 2.77 4.13
C VAL A 455 -3.04 1.80 2.95
N LEU A 456 -1.94 1.11 2.64
CA LEU A 456 -1.86 0.21 1.48
C LEU A 456 -2.74 -1.03 1.65
N ALA A 457 -2.81 -1.59 2.87
CA ALA A 457 -3.73 -2.67 3.20
C ALA A 457 -5.20 -2.23 3.08
N GLY A 458 -5.51 -1.01 3.52
CA GLY A 458 -6.83 -0.42 3.37
C GLY A 458 -7.19 -0.12 1.92
N ILE A 459 -6.27 0.41 1.11
CA ILE A 459 -6.47 0.57 -0.34
C ILE A 459 -6.78 -0.79 -0.98
N ALA A 460 -6.04 -1.85 -0.60
CA ALA A 460 -6.29 -3.19 -1.09
C ALA A 460 -7.67 -3.77 -0.71
N SER A 461 -8.27 -3.35 0.40
CA SER A 461 -9.65 -3.73 0.73
C SER A 461 -10.68 -3.07 -0.20
N GLY A 462 -10.34 -1.90 -0.77
CA GLY A 462 -11.20 -1.16 -1.71
C GLY A 462 -11.02 -1.57 -3.17
N ILE A 463 -9.78 -1.64 -3.66
CA ILE A 463 -9.48 -1.93 -5.08
C ILE A 463 -9.01 -3.37 -5.36
N GLY A 464 -8.76 -4.16 -4.32
CA GLY A 464 -8.23 -5.52 -4.43
C GLY A 464 -6.71 -5.59 -4.61
N THR A 465 -6.12 -6.70 -4.15
CA THR A 465 -4.66 -6.91 -4.13
C THR A 465 -3.97 -6.71 -5.48
N ALA A 466 -4.55 -7.22 -6.57
CA ALA A 466 -3.93 -7.10 -7.90
C ALA A 466 -3.82 -5.65 -8.36
N GLN A 467 -4.86 -4.84 -8.13
CA GLN A 467 -4.83 -3.42 -8.48
C GLN A 467 -3.93 -2.62 -7.53
N THR A 468 -3.87 -2.96 -6.24
CA THR A 468 -2.92 -2.31 -5.32
C THR A 468 -1.48 -2.56 -5.73
N ARG A 469 -1.12 -3.77 -6.16
CA ARG A 469 0.22 -4.05 -6.70
C ARG A 469 0.50 -3.23 -7.96
N ARG A 470 -0.46 -3.14 -8.88
CA ARG A 470 -0.35 -2.25 -10.07
C ARG A 470 -0.17 -0.79 -9.69
N LEU A 471 -0.92 -0.31 -8.68
CA LEU A 471 -0.86 1.07 -8.19
C LEU A 471 0.53 1.41 -7.62
N ILE A 472 1.14 0.47 -6.90
CA ILE A 472 2.51 0.59 -6.40
C ILE A 472 3.50 0.67 -7.57
N SER A 473 3.41 -0.24 -8.56
CA SER A 473 4.28 -0.20 -9.73
C SER A 473 4.10 1.10 -10.55
N GLU A 474 2.86 1.58 -10.73
CA GLU A 474 2.57 2.84 -11.42
C GLU A 474 3.18 4.04 -10.69
N TYR A 475 3.05 4.10 -9.36
CA TYR A 475 3.68 5.15 -8.54
C TYR A 475 5.19 5.17 -8.77
N ARG A 476 5.86 4.02 -8.69
CA ARG A 476 7.33 3.91 -8.84
C ARG A 476 7.80 4.23 -10.26
N ALA A 477 7.02 3.87 -11.28
CA ALA A 477 7.30 4.22 -12.66
C ALA A 477 7.15 5.72 -12.94
N LYS A 478 6.07 6.34 -12.44
CA LYS A 478 5.86 7.80 -12.56
C LYS A 478 6.88 8.58 -11.73
N GLN A 479 7.30 8.04 -10.59
CA GLN A 479 8.38 8.59 -9.76
C GLN A 479 9.70 8.67 -10.54
N ALA A 480 10.09 7.60 -11.25
CA ALA A 480 11.31 7.58 -12.05
C ALA A 480 11.32 8.58 -13.22
N LEU A 481 10.14 8.90 -13.79
CA LEU A 481 10.01 9.84 -14.90
C LEU A 481 9.56 11.24 -14.49
N VAL A 482 9.39 11.50 -13.19
CA VAL A 482 8.81 12.74 -12.65
C VAL A 482 7.45 13.07 -13.31
N ASP A 483 6.63 12.04 -13.54
CA ASP A 483 5.30 12.16 -14.15
C ASP A 483 4.22 12.48 -13.11
N PHE A 484 4.33 13.66 -12.49
CA PHE A 484 3.47 14.12 -11.39
C PHE A 484 2.50 15.25 -11.79
N GLY A 485 2.20 15.35 -13.09
CA GLY A 485 1.27 16.35 -13.61
C GLY A 485 1.71 17.78 -13.28
N PRO A 486 0.83 18.63 -12.71
CA PRO A 486 1.17 20.01 -12.35
C PRO A 486 2.38 20.14 -11.41
N TRP A 487 2.62 19.13 -10.57
CA TRP A 487 3.70 19.13 -9.59
C TRP A 487 5.09 18.80 -10.16
N LYS A 488 5.20 18.52 -11.47
CA LYS A 488 6.45 18.12 -12.12
C LYS A 488 7.63 19.05 -11.79
N ASN A 489 7.40 20.37 -11.85
CA ASN A 489 8.45 21.36 -11.62
C ASN A 489 8.89 21.40 -10.14
N ALA A 490 7.95 21.23 -9.21
CA ALA A 490 8.26 21.10 -7.79
C ALA A 490 9.14 19.88 -7.50
N VAL A 491 8.77 18.72 -8.06
CA VAL A 491 9.57 17.48 -7.91
C VAL A 491 10.97 17.63 -8.51
N LEU A 492 11.10 18.28 -9.67
CA LEU A 492 12.41 18.59 -10.26
C LEU A 492 13.25 19.49 -9.37
N ALA A 493 12.65 20.50 -8.73
CA ALA A 493 13.35 21.38 -7.80
C ALA A 493 13.89 20.59 -6.58
N LEU A 494 13.06 19.72 -6.00
CA LEU A 494 13.43 18.86 -4.87
C LEU A 494 14.56 17.88 -5.23
N LEU A 495 14.43 17.17 -6.35
CA LEU A 495 15.50 16.29 -6.84
C LEU A 495 16.80 17.07 -7.07
N ASN A 496 16.74 18.28 -7.62
CA ASN A 496 17.92 19.10 -7.84
C ASN A 496 18.60 19.59 -6.56
N ALA A 497 17.81 19.93 -5.54
CA ALA A 497 18.30 20.43 -4.26
C ALA A 497 19.08 19.36 -3.46
N HIS A 498 18.66 18.10 -3.55
CA HIS A 498 19.22 17.02 -2.72
C HIS A 498 20.11 16.03 -3.48
N PHE A 499 20.17 16.08 -4.81
CA PHE A 499 21.06 15.21 -5.58
C PHE A 499 22.53 15.48 -5.25
N GLY A 500 23.26 14.43 -4.89
CA GLY A 500 24.65 14.50 -4.47
C GLY A 500 24.85 14.86 -3.00
N GLN A 501 23.78 15.08 -2.21
CA GLN A 501 23.87 15.33 -0.78
C GLN A 501 24.49 14.13 -0.05
N THR A 502 25.35 14.39 0.94
CA THR A 502 25.87 13.35 1.83
C THR A 502 24.81 12.98 2.87
N ILE A 503 24.42 11.71 2.89
CA ILE A 503 23.46 11.13 3.83
C ILE A 503 24.20 10.24 4.83
N GLN A 504 24.08 10.58 6.12
CA GLN A 504 24.78 9.94 7.25
C GLN A 504 23.88 10.01 8.50
N ALA A 505 24.38 9.77 9.72
CA ALA A 505 23.56 10.01 10.92
C ALA A 505 23.13 11.49 11.01
N GLU A 506 21.86 11.76 11.34
CA GLU A 506 21.34 13.14 11.29
C GLU A 506 21.88 14.01 12.43
N TRP A 507 21.92 13.49 13.65
CA TRP A 507 22.38 14.22 14.83
C TRP A 507 22.96 13.27 15.89
N GLN A 508 23.62 13.85 16.90
CA GLN A 508 24.24 13.12 18.00
C GLN A 508 23.49 13.38 19.33
N PRO A 509 23.39 12.40 20.23
CA PRO A 509 23.94 11.04 20.12
C PRO A 509 23.16 10.16 19.12
N SER A 510 23.86 9.48 18.22
CA SER A 510 23.27 8.50 17.32
C SER A 510 23.33 7.08 17.87
N TRP A 511 22.44 6.22 17.41
CA TRP A 511 22.44 4.79 17.75
C TRP A 511 23.65 4.09 17.10
N LEU A 512 23.89 4.37 15.82
CA LEU A 512 24.99 3.82 15.03
C LEU A 512 25.66 4.92 14.20
N THR A 513 26.80 4.59 13.59
CA THR A 513 27.52 5.46 12.65
C THR A 513 27.47 4.80 11.26
N PRO A 514 26.41 5.05 10.46
CA PRO A 514 26.31 4.45 9.14
C PRO A 514 27.38 5.02 8.21
N ALA A 515 27.86 4.20 7.28
CA ALA A 515 28.68 4.70 6.17
C ALA A 515 27.91 5.77 5.39
N ALA A 516 28.60 6.84 5.01
CA ALA A 516 28.02 7.90 4.19
C ALA A 516 27.50 7.34 2.85
N TRP A 517 26.36 7.84 2.42
CA TRP A 517 25.75 7.55 1.13
C TRP A 517 25.53 8.85 0.35
N THR A 518 25.91 8.88 -0.92
CA THR A 518 25.70 10.03 -1.78
C THR A 518 24.31 9.95 -2.39
N ALA A 519 23.48 10.95 -2.13
CA ALA A 519 22.07 10.93 -2.49
C ALA A 519 21.84 10.90 -4.00
N THR A 520 21.19 9.84 -4.48
CA THR A 520 20.80 9.65 -5.88
C THR A 520 19.60 8.69 -5.96
N PRO A 521 18.65 8.92 -6.88
CA PRO A 521 17.51 8.00 -7.05
C PRO A 521 17.93 6.65 -7.65
N TYR A 522 19.16 6.53 -8.14
CA TYR A 522 19.63 5.38 -8.90
C TYR A 522 20.43 4.42 -8.04
N VAL A 523 20.24 3.11 -8.27
CA VAL A 523 21.02 2.08 -7.58
C VAL A 523 22.35 1.82 -8.29
N VAL A 524 23.43 1.68 -7.53
CA VAL A 524 24.71 1.22 -8.07
C VAL A 524 24.61 -0.27 -8.40
N THR A 525 25.04 -0.67 -9.59
CA THR A 525 25.09 -2.08 -10.01
C THR A 525 26.50 -2.50 -10.42
N THR A 526 26.91 -3.71 -10.08
CA THR A 526 28.05 -4.36 -10.74
C THR A 526 27.58 -5.04 -12.02
N ASN A 527 28.44 -5.07 -13.05
CA ASN A 527 28.15 -5.73 -14.31
C ASN A 527 29.13 -6.89 -14.53
N ASN A 528 28.62 -8.12 -14.51
CA ASN A 528 29.39 -9.31 -14.83
C ASN A 528 28.87 -9.91 -16.14
N ALA A 529 29.57 -9.64 -17.24
CA ALA A 529 29.22 -10.14 -18.58
C ALA A 529 27.74 -9.91 -18.97
N GLY A 530 27.23 -8.70 -18.71
CA GLY A 530 25.84 -8.32 -19.00
C GLY A 530 24.83 -8.69 -17.93
N LEU A 531 25.24 -9.35 -16.83
CA LEU A 531 24.40 -9.57 -15.67
C LEU A 531 24.61 -8.44 -14.65
N LEU A 532 23.61 -7.59 -14.46
CA LEU A 532 23.63 -6.54 -13.47
C LEU A 532 23.21 -7.08 -12.09
N THR A 533 24.01 -6.76 -11.07
CA THR A 533 23.72 -7.06 -9.66
C THR A 533 23.67 -5.75 -8.87
N PRO A 534 22.55 -5.44 -8.18
CA PRO A 534 22.43 -4.21 -7.40
C PRO A 534 23.30 -4.24 -6.14
N GLU A 535 23.68 -3.07 -5.64
CA GLU A 535 24.31 -2.97 -4.32
C GLU A 535 23.32 -3.36 -3.21
N ALA A 536 23.79 -4.07 -2.20
CA ALA A 536 22.92 -4.65 -1.16
C ALA A 536 22.25 -3.58 -0.26
N ARG A 537 22.90 -2.43 -0.04
CA ARG A 537 22.44 -1.41 0.92
C ARG A 537 21.11 -0.77 0.53
N THR A 538 20.94 -0.53 -0.77
CA THR A 538 19.81 0.20 -1.35
C THR A 538 18.83 -0.72 -2.06
N LEU A 539 18.88 -2.03 -1.81
CA LEU A 539 17.84 -2.96 -2.25
C LEU A 539 16.44 -2.47 -1.80
N PRO A 540 15.39 -2.67 -2.62
CA PRO A 540 14.03 -2.27 -2.29
C PRO A 540 13.56 -2.88 -0.96
N GLY A 541 12.85 -2.09 -0.15
CA GLY A 541 11.97 -2.61 0.91
C GLY A 541 10.60 -3.02 0.36
N TRP A 542 9.66 -3.39 1.25
CA TRP A 542 8.27 -3.64 0.84
C TRP A 542 7.71 -2.40 0.15
N SER A 543 7.02 -2.50 -0.98
CA SER A 543 6.56 -1.35 -1.79
C SER A 543 7.65 -0.38 -2.29
N GLY A 544 8.94 -0.67 -2.03
CA GLY A 544 10.09 0.13 -2.46
C GLY A 544 10.51 -0.18 -3.90
N ALA A 545 11.38 0.65 -4.48
CA ALA A 545 11.91 0.41 -5.82
C ALA A 545 13.38 0.81 -6.01
N ASN A 546 14.03 0.13 -6.93
CA ASN A 546 15.29 0.56 -7.52
C ASN A 546 15.05 1.14 -8.91
N GLN A 547 15.88 2.11 -9.28
CA GLN A 547 15.91 2.69 -10.61
C GLN A 547 17.31 2.50 -11.18
N ILE A 548 17.40 1.82 -12.33
CA ILE A 548 18.67 1.54 -13.02
C ILE A 548 18.63 2.23 -14.38
N PRO A 549 19.33 3.36 -14.56
CA PRO A 549 19.55 3.94 -15.89
C PRO A 549 20.36 2.97 -16.74
N LEU A 550 19.86 2.62 -17.92
CA LEU A 550 20.51 1.75 -18.89
C LEU A 550 20.92 2.56 -20.11
N ASN A 551 22.18 2.47 -20.50
CA ASN A 551 22.61 2.95 -21.81
C ASN A 551 21.95 2.10 -22.88
N VAL A 552 21.31 2.75 -23.86
CA VAL A 552 20.57 2.05 -24.91
C VAL A 552 21.02 2.40 -26.32
N THR A 553 20.88 1.44 -27.24
CA THR A 553 21.11 1.60 -28.67
C THR A 553 20.01 0.91 -29.47
N GLY A 554 19.82 1.35 -30.72
CA GLY A 554 18.78 0.81 -31.59
C GLY A 554 17.37 1.30 -31.24
N ASN A 555 16.37 0.56 -31.71
CA ASN A 555 14.94 0.90 -31.60
C ASN A 555 14.16 0.01 -30.62
N MET A 556 14.85 -0.87 -29.90
CA MET A 556 14.25 -1.78 -28.93
C MET A 556 15.23 -2.04 -27.81
N VAL A 557 14.74 -2.00 -26.58
CA VAL A 557 15.47 -2.42 -25.39
C VAL A 557 14.79 -3.63 -24.78
N THR A 558 15.59 -4.62 -24.41
CA THR A 558 15.14 -5.83 -23.71
C THR A 558 16.11 -6.17 -22.59
N VAL A 559 15.57 -6.47 -21.42
CA VAL A 559 16.29 -7.02 -20.27
C VAL A 559 15.57 -8.27 -19.79
N ASN A 560 16.30 -9.23 -19.21
CA ASN A 560 15.71 -10.38 -18.53
C ASN A 560 15.79 -10.17 -17.02
N PHE A 561 14.63 -10.09 -16.39
CA PHE A 561 14.46 -9.85 -14.96
C PHE A 561 14.41 -11.17 -14.18
N GLU A 562 15.31 -11.32 -13.22
CA GLU A 562 15.47 -12.52 -12.41
C GLU A 562 15.28 -12.13 -10.92
N PRO A 563 14.04 -12.10 -10.40
CA PRO A 563 13.79 -11.72 -9.02
C PRO A 563 14.32 -12.76 -8.03
N ILE A 564 14.87 -12.30 -6.90
CA ILE A 564 15.28 -13.12 -5.76
C ILE A 564 14.41 -12.69 -4.57
N GLY A 565 13.10 -12.96 -4.69
CA GLY A 565 12.10 -12.57 -3.72
C GLY A 565 10.70 -12.57 -4.32
N ALA A 566 9.69 -12.71 -3.47
CA ALA A 566 8.29 -12.65 -3.89
C ALA A 566 7.86 -11.22 -4.24
N ASN A 567 6.79 -11.10 -5.03
CA ASN A 567 6.11 -9.85 -5.33
C ASN A 567 6.98 -8.77 -5.99
N MET A 568 8.04 -9.18 -6.67
CA MET A 568 8.94 -8.32 -7.42
C MET A 568 8.45 -8.11 -8.84
N THR A 569 8.69 -6.92 -9.38
CA THR A 569 8.33 -6.53 -10.75
C THR A 569 9.42 -5.70 -11.40
N CYS A 570 9.49 -5.75 -12.73
CA CYS A 570 10.35 -4.91 -13.56
C CYS A 570 9.49 -4.18 -14.61
N GLN A 571 9.75 -2.89 -14.79
CA GLN A 571 9.20 -2.09 -15.87
C GLN A 571 10.30 -1.21 -16.48
N LEU A 572 10.38 -1.14 -17.80
CA LEU A 572 11.25 -0.23 -18.51
C LEU A 572 10.50 1.07 -18.78
N VAL A 573 11.14 2.20 -18.48
CA VAL A 573 10.51 3.53 -18.62
C VAL A 573 11.50 4.53 -19.19
N TYR A 574 11.03 5.45 -20.02
CA TYR A 574 11.84 6.58 -20.47
C TYR A 574 10.95 7.77 -20.81
N ARG A 575 11.56 8.96 -20.91
CA ARG A 575 10.90 10.12 -21.51
C ARG A 575 11.45 10.34 -22.91
N SER A 576 10.57 10.38 -23.89
CA SER A 576 10.96 10.54 -25.29
C SER A 576 11.54 11.94 -25.58
N THR A 577 12.23 12.11 -26.71
CA THR A 577 12.72 13.42 -27.18
C THR A 577 11.63 14.47 -27.35
N THR A 578 10.38 14.03 -27.53
CA THR A 578 9.20 14.92 -27.55
C THR A 578 8.67 15.28 -26.17
N GLY A 579 9.28 14.76 -25.10
CA GLY A 579 8.91 14.98 -23.71
C GLY A 579 7.83 14.04 -23.17
N VAL A 580 7.28 13.11 -23.97
CA VAL A 580 6.24 12.17 -23.53
C VAL A 580 6.81 11.02 -22.70
N PRO A 581 6.29 10.71 -21.50
CA PRO A 581 6.61 9.48 -20.75
C PRO A 581 6.17 8.23 -21.51
N VAL A 582 7.04 7.22 -21.55
CA VAL A 582 6.80 5.92 -22.21
C VAL A 582 7.14 4.81 -21.23
N TYR A 583 6.25 3.81 -21.14
CA TYR A 583 6.34 2.69 -20.21
C TYR A 583 6.28 1.38 -20.99
N SER A 584 6.96 0.34 -20.52
CA SER A 584 6.74 -1.03 -20.97
C SER A 584 5.60 -1.70 -20.21
N GLU A 585 5.20 -2.88 -20.65
CA GLU A 585 4.46 -3.80 -19.78
C GLU A 585 5.27 -4.12 -18.52
N ILE A 586 4.57 -4.42 -17.43
CA ILE A 586 5.17 -4.84 -16.17
C ILE A 586 5.36 -6.36 -16.22
N VAL A 587 6.55 -6.83 -15.88
CA VAL A 587 6.82 -8.27 -15.76
C VAL A 587 7.20 -8.63 -14.33
N SER A 588 6.78 -9.80 -13.83
CA SER A 588 7.22 -10.28 -12.52
C SER A 588 8.56 -11.03 -12.59
N SER A 589 8.92 -11.53 -13.78
CA SER A 589 10.19 -12.16 -14.11
C SER A 589 10.29 -12.31 -15.63
N GLY A 590 11.45 -12.69 -16.14
CA GLY A 590 11.66 -12.95 -17.56
C GLY A 590 11.92 -11.68 -18.38
N SER A 591 11.67 -11.77 -19.69
CA SER A 591 11.93 -10.68 -20.63
C SER A 591 11.01 -9.49 -20.41
N CYS A 592 11.59 -8.32 -20.14
CA CYS A 592 10.93 -7.01 -20.15
C CYS A 592 11.44 -6.24 -21.38
N SER A 593 10.54 -5.85 -22.29
CA SER A 593 10.90 -5.23 -23.57
C SER A 593 10.13 -3.93 -23.81
N LEU A 594 10.79 -2.97 -24.45
CA LEU A 594 10.21 -1.70 -24.86
C LEU A 594 10.78 -1.25 -26.20
N ARG A 595 9.91 -0.92 -27.15
CA ARG A 595 10.27 -0.23 -28.38
C ARG A 595 10.54 1.24 -28.09
N LEU A 596 11.54 1.76 -28.77
CA LEU A 596 11.98 3.14 -28.70
C LEU A 596 11.50 3.88 -29.95
N ASP A 597 10.19 3.85 -30.20
CA ASP A 597 9.56 4.43 -31.40
C ASP A 597 9.92 5.91 -31.55
N VAL A 598 9.95 6.62 -30.42
CA VAL A 598 10.59 7.94 -30.29
C VAL A 598 11.78 7.78 -29.36
N PRO A 599 13.00 8.23 -29.73
CA PRO A 599 14.20 8.01 -28.93
C PRO A 599 14.11 8.57 -27.50
N PRO A 600 14.84 8.00 -26.53
CA PRO A 600 14.94 8.57 -25.18
C PRO A 600 15.66 9.91 -25.18
N ALA A 601 15.05 10.94 -24.57
CA ALA A 601 15.61 12.28 -24.47
C ALA A 601 16.96 12.34 -23.73
N SER A 602 17.13 11.47 -22.75
CA SER A 602 18.33 11.36 -21.94
C SER A 602 19.34 10.35 -22.49
N GLY A 603 19.04 9.67 -23.60
CA GLY A 603 19.87 8.57 -24.12
C GLY A 603 19.85 7.30 -23.24
N VAL A 604 19.02 7.27 -22.18
CA VAL A 604 18.88 6.11 -21.29
C VAL A 604 17.42 5.68 -21.16
N VAL A 605 17.23 4.39 -20.90
CA VAL A 605 15.97 3.82 -20.41
C VAL A 605 16.18 3.42 -18.96
N ILE A 606 15.25 3.74 -18.07
CA ILE A 606 15.33 3.37 -16.66
C ILE A 606 14.59 2.06 -16.45
N ALA A 607 15.28 1.03 -15.96
CA ALA A 607 14.63 -0.15 -15.41
C ALA A 607 14.19 0.14 -13.97
N VAL A 608 12.88 0.10 -13.72
CA VAL A 608 12.26 0.29 -12.42
C VAL A 608 11.93 -1.07 -11.84
N ILE A 609 12.66 -1.45 -10.78
CA ILE A 609 12.52 -2.74 -10.10
C ILE A 609 11.78 -2.51 -8.80
N THR A 610 10.54 -3.01 -8.70
CA THR A 610 9.63 -2.68 -7.61
C THR A 610 9.21 -3.92 -6.86
N ASN A 611 9.37 -3.93 -5.53
CA ASN A 611 8.62 -4.85 -4.69
C ASN A 611 7.19 -4.30 -4.52
N THR A 612 6.18 -5.16 -4.64
CA THR A 612 4.76 -4.78 -4.62
C THR A 612 4.03 -5.24 -3.36
N ASP A 613 4.76 -5.61 -2.31
CA ASP A 613 4.17 -5.92 -1.01
C ASP A 613 3.48 -4.70 -0.42
N HIS A 614 2.21 -4.88 -0.07
CA HIS A 614 1.31 -3.85 0.44
C HIS A 614 0.82 -4.20 1.87
N ILE A 615 1.36 -5.27 2.46
CA ILE A 615 1.08 -5.73 3.80
C ILE A 615 2.38 -5.66 4.61
N TYR A 616 2.36 -4.89 5.69
CA TYR A 616 3.47 -4.80 6.64
C TYR A 616 3.33 -5.85 7.75
N ASN A 617 4.37 -6.65 7.96
CA ASN A 617 4.42 -7.79 8.89
C ASN A 617 5.43 -7.56 10.04
N GLY A 618 5.56 -6.32 10.51
CA GLY A 618 6.45 -5.98 11.62
C GLY A 618 7.93 -6.00 11.22
N GLU A 619 8.79 -6.45 12.14
CA GLU A 619 10.25 -6.50 11.96
C GLU A 619 10.66 -7.25 10.68
N SER A 620 9.90 -8.27 10.27
CA SER A 620 10.17 -9.02 9.04
C SER A 620 10.14 -8.10 7.82
N SER A 621 9.05 -7.35 7.59
CA SER A 621 8.98 -6.35 6.53
C SER A 621 10.05 -5.28 6.70
N ARG A 622 10.27 -4.83 7.93
CA ARG A 622 11.16 -3.71 8.23
C ARG A 622 12.61 -3.95 7.82
N THR A 623 13.08 -5.18 8.02
CA THR A 623 14.46 -5.60 7.78
C THR A 623 14.68 -6.28 6.43
N THR A 624 13.60 -6.76 5.79
CA THR A 624 13.70 -7.44 4.48
C THR A 624 14.11 -6.49 3.38
N LYS A 625 15.03 -6.97 2.55
CA LYS A 625 15.53 -6.34 1.33
C LYS A 625 15.34 -7.31 0.17
N TYR A 626 14.75 -6.87 -0.92
CA TYR A 626 14.40 -7.77 -2.03
C TYR A 626 15.45 -7.71 -3.14
N ASP A 627 16.25 -8.77 -3.27
CA ASP A 627 17.33 -8.87 -4.25
C ASP A 627 16.81 -9.34 -5.62
N TYR A 628 17.62 -9.15 -6.67
CA TYR A 628 17.32 -9.52 -8.05
C TYR A 628 18.58 -9.50 -8.92
N ARG A 629 18.49 -10.11 -10.10
CA ARG A 629 19.46 -9.89 -11.20
C ARG A 629 18.73 -9.31 -12.42
N LEU A 630 19.44 -8.47 -13.17
CA LEU A 630 18.93 -7.90 -14.41
C LEU A 630 19.92 -8.17 -15.53
N ARG A 631 19.59 -9.11 -16.42
CA ARG A 631 20.43 -9.47 -17.55
C ARG A 631 20.13 -8.57 -18.74
N LEU A 632 21.16 -7.93 -19.26
CA LEU A 632 21.09 -7.14 -20.48
C LEU A 632 20.93 -8.08 -21.68
N VAL A 633 20.02 -7.75 -22.59
CA VAL A 633 19.73 -8.56 -23.78
C VAL A 633 19.88 -7.69 -25.03
N THR A 634 18.77 -7.22 -25.60
CA THR A 634 18.78 -6.44 -26.84
C THR A 634 18.82 -4.96 -26.51
N GLY A 635 19.68 -4.20 -27.20
CA GLY A 635 19.70 -2.74 -27.15
C GLY A 635 20.11 -2.11 -25.82
N ALA A 636 20.41 -2.86 -24.76
CA ALA A 636 20.99 -2.36 -23.51
C ALA A 636 22.48 -2.72 -23.43
N THR A 637 23.35 -1.73 -23.25
CA THR A 637 24.82 -1.94 -23.30
C THR A 637 25.51 -1.89 -21.94
N GLY A 638 24.82 -1.40 -20.91
CA GLY A 638 25.34 -1.30 -19.56
C GLY A 638 24.47 -0.40 -18.68
N ALA A 639 24.71 -0.42 -17.37
CA ALA A 639 24.19 0.62 -16.49
C ALA A 639 24.90 1.95 -16.77
N ALA A 640 24.15 3.04 -16.80
CA ALA A 640 24.68 4.39 -16.92
C ALA A 640 25.06 4.94 -15.53
N SER A 641 25.76 6.07 -15.52
CA SER A 641 26.24 6.68 -14.26
C SER A 641 25.09 7.03 -13.32
N VAL A 642 25.21 6.63 -12.05
CA VAL A 642 24.28 7.05 -10.97
C VAL A 642 24.49 8.50 -10.54
N ASN A 643 25.58 9.14 -10.99
CA ASN A 643 25.94 10.52 -10.66
C ASN A 643 25.43 11.54 -11.71
N THR A 644 24.66 11.08 -12.69
CA THR A 644 24.05 11.93 -13.72
C THR A 644 22.57 12.12 -13.45
N LYS A 645 22.07 13.36 -13.53
CA LYS A 645 20.67 13.71 -13.30
C LYS A 645 19.75 13.30 -14.46
N TRP A 646 19.59 12.00 -14.74
CA TRP A 646 18.79 11.51 -15.88
C TRP A 646 17.30 11.92 -15.86
N TYR A 647 16.75 12.18 -14.67
CA TYR A 647 15.42 12.77 -14.47
C TYR A 647 15.26 14.16 -15.08
N ASN A 648 16.35 14.87 -15.44
CA ASN A 648 16.28 16.17 -16.13
C ASN A 648 15.61 16.07 -17.50
N SER A 649 15.44 14.88 -18.06
CA SER A 649 14.56 14.67 -19.22
C SER A 649 13.15 15.22 -19.00
N ALA A 650 12.65 15.28 -17.75
CA ALA A 650 11.35 15.87 -17.41
C ALA A 650 11.27 17.40 -17.55
N THR A 651 12.39 18.09 -17.76
CA THR A 651 12.40 19.53 -18.12
C THR A 651 11.80 19.79 -19.49
N LEU A 652 11.77 18.78 -20.37
CA LEU A 652 11.14 18.90 -21.69
C LEU A 652 9.66 19.24 -21.57
N ALA A 653 9.21 20.16 -22.43
CA ALA A 653 7.84 20.62 -22.50
C ALA A 653 6.98 19.60 -23.27
N ALA A 654 6.29 18.72 -22.55
CA ALA A 654 5.19 17.92 -23.10
C ALA A 654 4.08 17.72 -22.06
N ALA A 655 3.01 18.50 -22.25
CA ALA A 655 1.61 18.26 -21.88
C ALA A 655 1.29 17.52 -20.55
N ARG A 656 1.32 18.28 -19.45
CA ARG A 656 0.13 18.57 -18.60
C ARG A 656 0.37 19.95 -17.97
N VAL A 657 0.12 21.00 -18.73
CA VAL A 657 0.16 22.37 -18.20
C VAL A 657 -1.24 22.67 -17.67
N ALA A 658 -1.37 22.73 -16.35
CA ALA A 658 -2.45 23.48 -15.73
C ALA A 658 -1.80 24.66 -15.01
N GLY A 659 -2.16 25.87 -15.46
CA GLY A 659 -1.78 27.15 -14.85
C GLY A 659 -0.50 27.76 -15.44
N GLY A 660 -0.62 28.94 -16.05
CA GLY A 660 0.52 29.74 -16.48
C GLY A 660 1.30 30.26 -15.27
N ASP A 661 2.63 30.23 -15.38
CA ASP A 661 3.55 30.66 -14.34
C ASP A 661 3.40 32.17 -14.06
N ALA A 662 3.03 32.52 -12.83
CA ALA A 662 3.43 33.77 -12.20
C ALA A 662 4.48 33.43 -11.13
N PRO A 663 5.51 34.26 -10.93
CA PRO A 663 6.47 34.04 -9.84
C PRO A 663 5.71 34.25 -8.52
N GLY A 664 5.36 33.16 -7.86
CA GLY A 664 4.53 33.14 -6.66
C GLY A 664 5.19 32.35 -5.54
N GLU A 665 5.03 32.87 -4.33
CA GLU A 665 5.69 32.49 -3.07
C GLU A 665 5.88 30.98 -2.83
N VAL A 666 7.01 30.68 -2.19
CA VAL A 666 7.46 29.35 -1.78
C VAL A 666 6.37 28.67 -0.94
N GLY A 667 5.84 27.53 -1.41
CA GLY A 667 4.99 26.66 -0.61
C GLY A 667 5.65 26.34 0.73
N ILE A 668 4.89 26.33 1.81
CA ILE A 668 5.42 26.27 3.18
C ILE A 668 6.25 24.99 3.36
N ASP A 669 7.52 25.16 3.73
CA ASP A 669 8.43 24.07 4.07
C ASP A 669 8.16 23.59 5.51
N MET A 670 7.24 22.64 5.65
CA MET A 670 6.78 22.12 6.94
C MET A 670 7.88 21.36 7.72
N SER A 671 8.97 20.99 7.05
CA SER A 671 10.13 20.29 7.63
C SER A 671 10.80 21.01 8.79
N LYS A 672 10.75 22.35 8.76
CA LYS A 672 11.39 23.23 9.75
C LYS A 672 10.63 23.29 11.07
N TYR A 673 9.44 22.71 11.15
CA TYR A 673 8.50 22.90 12.25
C TYR A 673 8.06 21.59 12.91
N CYS A 674 8.29 20.45 12.27
CA CYS A 674 7.79 19.16 12.74
C CYS A 674 8.84 18.31 13.49
N THR A 675 9.51 18.89 14.49
CA THR A 675 10.36 18.12 15.41
C THR A 675 9.53 17.56 16.57
N HIS A 676 8.70 16.53 16.35
CA HIS A 676 8.02 15.83 17.43
C HIS A 676 8.04 14.30 17.26
N ALA A 677 8.30 13.60 18.36
CA ALA A 677 8.04 12.17 18.48
C ALA A 677 6.56 11.96 18.85
N TYR A 678 5.82 11.21 18.04
CA TYR A 678 4.42 10.88 18.31
C TYR A 678 4.33 9.90 19.48
N HIS A 679 3.59 10.25 20.54
CA HIS A 679 3.23 9.33 21.62
C HIS A 679 1.80 8.84 21.42
N HIS A 680 1.65 7.55 21.12
CA HIS A 680 0.36 6.89 20.98
C HIS A 680 -0.38 6.85 22.33
N THR A 681 -1.52 7.52 22.44
CA THR A 681 -2.58 7.08 23.36
C THR A 681 -3.92 7.22 22.66
N LYS A 682 -4.65 6.10 22.52
CA LYS A 682 -6.11 6.03 22.68
C LYS A 682 -6.61 4.59 22.53
N GLU A 683 -7.36 4.16 23.54
CA GLU A 683 -8.27 3.02 23.48
C GLU A 683 -9.43 3.34 22.52
N VAL A 684 -9.85 2.30 21.80
CA VAL A 684 -10.88 2.36 20.75
C VAL A 684 -12.26 2.26 21.38
N ALA A 685 -13.08 3.31 21.24
CA ALA A 685 -14.51 3.23 21.52
C ALA A 685 -15.22 2.40 20.44
N GLU A 686 -16.22 1.62 20.85
CA GLU A 686 -16.88 0.60 20.04
C GLU A 686 -17.53 1.16 18.75
N VAL A 687 -17.17 0.56 17.62
CA VAL A 687 -17.61 0.96 16.27
C VAL A 687 -19.01 0.43 15.98
N LYS A 688 -19.96 1.32 15.71
CA LYS A 688 -21.26 0.94 15.11
C LYS A 688 -21.07 0.70 13.60
N ARG A 689 -21.38 -0.53 13.18
CA ARG A 689 -21.18 -1.07 11.82
C ARG A 689 -22.33 -0.67 10.89
N ILE A 690 -22.03 -0.45 9.61
CA ILE A 690 -23.02 -0.20 8.55
C ILE A 690 -23.18 -1.48 7.71
N ILE A 691 -24.44 -1.92 7.53
CA ILE A 691 -24.84 -3.09 6.75
C ILE A 691 -25.15 -2.64 5.32
N ASN A 692 -24.68 -3.39 4.33
CA ASN A 692 -25.04 -3.16 2.92
C ASN A 692 -26.55 -3.41 2.72
N PRO A 693 -27.34 -2.48 2.17
CA PRO A 693 -28.78 -2.67 2.00
C PRO A 693 -29.16 -3.87 1.11
N ASP A 694 -28.28 -4.31 0.20
CA ASP A 694 -28.52 -5.44 -0.70
C ASP A 694 -28.09 -6.81 -0.10
N LYS A 695 -27.41 -6.77 1.06
CA LYS A 695 -26.83 -7.95 1.74
C LYS A 695 -26.85 -7.79 3.26
N PHE A 696 -27.51 -8.70 3.97
CA PHE A 696 -27.54 -8.67 5.45
C PHE A 696 -26.19 -9.05 6.08
N GLN A 697 -25.82 -8.49 7.23
CA GLN A 697 -24.65 -8.97 7.99
C GLN A 697 -25.04 -10.24 8.77
N LEU A 698 -24.12 -11.21 8.81
CA LEU A 698 -24.29 -12.48 9.50
C LEU A 698 -23.02 -12.77 10.31
N TYR A 699 -23.10 -12.64 11.65
CA TYR A 699 -21.93 -12.84 12.51
C TYR A 699 -22.30 -13.37 13.91
N PRO A 700 -21.42 -14.11 14.59
CA PRO A 700 -20.17 -14.65 14.05
C PRO A 700 -20.46 -15.70 12.97
N ASN A 701 -19.63 -15.72 11.94
CA ASN A 701 -19.68 -16.71 10.87
C ASN A 701 -18.23 -17.07 10.53
N PRO A 702 -17.69 -18.17 11.08
CA PRO A 702 -18.42 -19.32 11.61
C PRO A 702 -19.06 -19.08 13.01
N ALA A 703 -20.26 -19.60 13.21
CA ALA A 703 -20.93 -19.67 14.50
C ALA A 703 -20.54 -20.97 15.24
N THR A 704 -20.66 -21.01 16.56
CA THR A 704 -20.49 -22.24 17.37
C THR A 704 -21.81 -22.57 18.05
N ALA A 705 -22.04 -23.83 18.43
CA ALA A 705 -23.30 -24.29 19.03
C ALA A 705 -23.75 -23.49 20.28
N ASN A 706 -22.81 -22.82 20.97
CA ASN A 706 -23.08 -22.03 22.18
C ASN A 706 -23.20 -20.52 21.94
N ASN A 707 -22.85 -20.04 20.75
CA ASN A 707 -22.83 -18.60 20.43
C ASN A 707 -24.02 -18.23 19.56
N LYS A 708 -24.79 -17.23 20.01
CA LYS A 708 -25.90 -16.68 19.21
C LYS A 708 -25.39 -16.08 17.91
N VAL A 709 -26.13 -16.28 16.82
CA VAL A 709 -25.83 -15.71 15.50
C VAL A 709 -26.70 -14.48 15.29
N PHE A 710 -26.05 -13.35 15.04
CA PHE A 710 -26.69 -12.07 14.78
C PHE A 710 -26.85 -11.88 13.28
N LEU A 711 -28.09 -11.61 12.88
CA LEU A 711 -28.43 -11.16 11.54
C LEU A 711 -28.81 -9.70 11.64
N GLU A 712 -28.21 -8.85 10.83
CA GLU A 712 -28.60 -7.46 10.72
C GLU A 712 -28.88 -7.11 9.26
N PHE A 713 -30.01 -6.47 8.99
CA PHE A 713 -30.50 -6.19 7.64
C PHE A 713 -31.33 -4.90 7.61
N VAL A 714 -31.49 -4.33 6.41
CA VAL A 714 -32.26 -3.10 6.23
C VAL A 714 -33.75 -3.46 6.09
N ASN A 715 -34.59 -2.96 7.00
CA ASN A 715 -36.05 -3.09 6.95
C ASN A 715 -36.72 -1.76 7.36
N THR A 716 -36.40 -0.68 6.63
CA THR A 716 -36.81 0.70 6.95
C THR A 716 -38.34 0.87 7.01
N GLY A 717 -39.09 0.07 6.24
CA GLY A 717 -40.56 0.04 6.24
C GLY A 717 -41.19 -0.74 7.40
N LYS A 718 -40.38 -1.38 8.26
CA LYS A 718 -40.83 -2.31 9.33
C LYS A 718 -41.76 -3.41 8.82
N GLU A 719 -41.52 -3.87 7.60
CA GLU A 719 -42.32 -4.90 6.95
C GLU A 719 -42.07 -6.26 7.61
N LYS A 720 -43.05 -7.17 7.49
CA LYS A 720 -42.86 -8.54 7.95
C LYS A 720 -41.74 -9.21 7.13
N THR A 721 -40.61 -9.46 7.79
CA THR A 721 -39.44 -10.13 7.22
C THR A 721 -39.37 -11.55 7.75
N VAL A 722 -39.22 -12.51 6.83
CA VAL A 722 -39.05 -13.94 7.12
C VAL A 722 -37.57 -14.29 7.05
N ILE A 723 -37.06 -14.90 8.10
CA ILE A 723 -35.72 -15.49 8.15
C ILE A 723 -35.87 -16.99 8.03
N THR A 724 -35.21 -17.58 7.05
CA THR A 724 -35.23 -19.04 6.84
C THR A 724 -33.81 -19.57 6.83
N ILE A 725 -33.57 -20.68 7.52
CA ILE A 725 -32.32 -21.43 7.39
C ILE A 725 -32.64 -22.75 6.73
N VAL A 726 -31.94 -23.04 5.63
CA VAL A 726 -32.00 -24.32 4.93
C VAL A 726 -30.65 -25.02 4.97
N SER A 727 -30.66 -26.34 5.15
CA SER A 727 -29.47 -27.16 4.93
C SER A 727 -29.08 -27.15 3.45
N LEU A 728 -27.85 -27.56 3.13
CA LEU A 728 -27.42 -27.74 1.73
C LEU A 728 -28.18 -28.83 0.98
N THR A 729 -28.88 -29.71 1.69
CA THR A 729 -29.80 -30.71 1.10
C THR A 729 -31.20 -30.14 0.83
N GLY A 730 -31.42 -28.84 1.08
CA GLY A 730 -32.69 -28.15 0.83
C GLY A 730 -33.72 -28.30 1.95
N VAL A 731 -33.38 -28.92 3.07
CA VAL A 731 -34.30 -29.09 4.21
C VAL A 731 -34.34 -27.79 5.02
N LYS A 732 -35.53 -27.26 5.25
CA LYS A 732 -35.74 -26.10 6.13
C LYS A 732 -35.55 -26.53 7.58
N VAL A 733 -34.54 -25.97 8.24
CA VAL A 733 -34.16 -26.31 9.63
C VAL A 733 -34.55 -25.23 10.63
N PHE A 734 -34.82 -24.01 10.16
CA PHE A 734 -35.34 -22.92 10.99
C PHE A 734 -36.18 -21.95 10.16
N GLU A 735 -37.21 -21.39 10.78
CA GLU A 735 -37.96 -20.26 10.25
C GLU A 735 -38.37 -19.32 11.39
N GLY A 736 -38.11 -18.04 11.20
CA GLY A 736 -38.49 -16.97 12.13
C GLY A 736 -39.05 -15.77 11.37
N THR A 737 -39.76 -14.90 12.09
CA THR A 737 -40.24 -13.64 11.50
C THR A 737 -39.96 -12.46 12.41
N THR A 738 -39.75 -11.29 11.82
CA THR A 738 -39.54 -10.03 12.55
C THR A 738 -40.00 -8.83 11.71
N THR A 739 -40.31 -7.73 12.36
CA THR A 739 -40.54 -6.42 11.75
C THR A 739 -39.38 -5.44 12.03
N GLY A 740 -38.34 -5.90 12.74
CA GLY A 740 -37.14 -5.11 13.05
C GLY A 740 -36.06 -5.18 11.96
N ASN A 741 -34.93 -4.53 12.23
CA ASN A 741 -33.74 -4.49 11.37
C ASN A 741 -32.69 -5.57 11.73
N ASN A 742 -33.03 -6.47 12.64
CA ASN A 742 -32.15 -7.55 13.05
C ASN A 742 -32.95 -8.77 13.50
N TYR A 743 -32.24 -9.89 13.60
CA TYR A 743 -32.75 -11.12 14.16
C TYR A 743 -31.62 -11.91 14.81
N ILE A 744 -31.90 -12.54 15.95
CA ILE A 744 -30.92 -13.38 16.64
C ILE A 744 -31.34 -14.83 16.50
N ILE A 745 -30.46 -15.64 15.94
CA ILE A 745 -30.65 -17.07 15.80
C ILE A 745 -29.90 -17.76 16.93
N ASP A 746 -30.57 -18.67 17.62
CA ASP A 746 -29.93 -19.58 18.57
C ASP A 746 -29.56 -20.88 17.82
N PRO A 747 -28.27 -21.12 17.52
CA PRO A 747 -27.87 -22.27 16.74
C PRO A 747 -27.84 -23.57 17.55
N LYS A 748 -28.30 -23.60 18.82
CA LYS A 748 -28.30 -24.80 19.67
C LYS A 748 -29.01 -26.03 19.08
N GLY A 749 -29.87 -25.84 18.07
CA GLY A 749 -30.52 -26.92 17.32
C GLY A 749 -29.90 -27.23 15.94
N LEU A 750 -28.87 -26.49 15.51
CA LEU A 750 -28.17 -26.70 14.25
C LEU A 750 -26.96 -27.60 14.49
N GLN A 751 -26.85 -28.67 13.71
CA GLN A 751 -25.66 -29.52 13.72
C GLN A 751 -24.48 -28.79 13.06
N SER A 752 -23.26 -29.20 13.36
CA SER A 752 -22.07 -28.67 12.68
C SER A 752 -22.21 -28.88 11.17
N GLY A 753 -22.11 -27.80 10.39
CA GLY A 753 -22.48 -27.84 8.99
C GLY A 753 -22.64 -26.47 8.34
N THR A 754 -22.81 -26.49 7.02
CA THR A 754 -23.13 -25.30 6.24
C THR A 754 -24.64 -25.22 6.04
N TYR A 755 -25.17 -24.03 6.27
CA TYR A 755 -26.54 -23.66 6.01
C TYR A 755 -26.61 -22.44 5.09
N ILE A 756 -27.73 -22.30 4.40
CA ILE A 756 -28.08 -21.05 3.71
C ILE A 756 -29.11 -20.34 4.56
N VAL A 757 -28.79 -19.12 4.96
CA VAL A 757 -29.69 -18.21 5.63
C VAL A 757 -30.30 -17.30 4.57
N SER A 758 -31.62 -17.26 4.49
CA SER A 758 -32.38 -16.34 3.65
C SER A 758 -33.08 -15.32 4.54
N VAL A 759 -33.03 -14.06 4.12
CA VAL A 759 -33.83 -12.96 4.67
C VAL A 759 -34.72 -12.46 3.52
N LYS A 760 -36.03 -12.54 3.71
CA LYS A 760 -37.02 -12.20 2.67
C LYS A 760 -38.14 -11.32 3.22
N ASN A 761 -38.44 -10.23 2.54
CA ASN A 761 -39.60 -9.37 2.81
C ASN A 761 -40.31 -9.03 1.48
N ALA A 762 -41.26 -8.08 1.49
CA ALA A 762 -41.98 -7.69 0.27
C ALA A 762 -41.06 -6.95 -0.72
N SER A 763 -40.05 -6.24 -0.23
CA SER A 763 -39.08 -5.50 -1.04
C SER A 763 -37.96 -6.32 -1.68
N GLY A 764 -37.69 -7.55 -1.21
CA GLY A 764 -36.63 -8.39 -1.80
C GLY A 764 -36.28 -9.66 -1.01
N SER A 765 -35.33 -10.43 -1.55
CA SER A 765 -34.78 -11.62 -0.90
C SER A 765 -33.26 -11.66 -1.05
N SER A 766 -32.55 -11.87 0.06
CA SER A 766 -31.10 -12.00 0.10
C SER A 766 -30.72 -13.28 0.84
N THR A 767 -29.62 -13.91 0.43
CA THR A 767 -29.14 -15.16 1.04
C THR A 767 -27.65 -15.09 1.36
N GLN A 768 -27.25 -15.63 2.50
CA GLN A 768 -25.85 -15.81 2.87
C GLN A 768 -25.58 -17.17 3.49
N LYS A 769 -24.35 -17.63 3.35
CA LYS A 769 -23.88 -18.89 3.92
C LYS A 769 -23.62 -18.72 5.41
N LEU A 770 -24.23 -19.54 6.26
CA LEU A 770 -23.89 -19.69 7.67
C LEU A 770 -23.09 -20.97 7.86
N LEU A 771 -21.89 -20.88 8.43
CA LEU A 771 -21.13 -22.03 8.88
C LEU A 771 -21.33 -22.18 10.38
N VAL A 772 -21.87 -23.31 10.83
CA VAL A 772 -21.94 -23.70 12.25
C VAL A 772 -20.82 -24.71 12.50
N LYS A 773 -19.94 -24.42 13.44
CA LYS A 773 -18.82 -25.27 13.87
C LYS A 773 -19.18 -26.07 15.11
#